data_AF-A0A7T7R9K8-F1
#
_entry.id   AF-A0A7T7R9K8-F1
#
_cell.length_a   1.000
_cell.length_b   1.000
_cell.length_c   1.000
_cell.angle_alpha   90.00
_cell.angle_beta   90.00
_cell.angle_gamma   90.00
#
_symmetry.space_group_name_H-M   'P 1'
#
loop_
_entity.id
_entity.type
_entity.pdbx_description
1 polymer ?
#
loop_
_entity_poly.entity_id
_entity_poly.type
_entity_poly.pdbx_seq_one_letter_code
_entity_poly.pdbx_strand_id
1 'polypeptide(L)'
;MEQDRLVPQYQGIAKQLLRISKSLNDILQDQLKIVGGLNTQNMFRIDQEWHTVQVANGLFQLQFYAPDSAQKSILHGDFTYLGQKAELLEEFILHDLYFLTNDLKPQHSLYLRQKAQQLRQILLDQVYLWVHGAERVRAYLKNLSLFEAEIIDQLMMKANIYSFAVLTDYVMNRTALPETLIQFLQEMCSIQKVYGNEFLPLQPLMEALDEFCFSAAQFLPVAMYRIMALSFEERFNLHELMEHQDDIHLLYRHAQEQPALLGFVRLMRRELWQRDNLLSKHNFLHCSTVVWQKKVAKLPLFDYPRAVNWLFKQSAEVLDWLSRNIQHSSVRVAVTAFSFIDSSQAHPQVILATLQYFQHCSARMFIHSCHYFAMQEAWFEHECNQGMMLKGQSQSLEDHRIAISPSILYLDEWMDLMRNVTQGNEQIIKKIYLRLSRVMQAYMLYLHKITRGFGNDLMAYIRPETHQNREFYSVLQHYKMRQDEFRQIFYLRGRNIRVSVFDSYVRDYLVEFFKDNKPVAKNTSWIGFYHQATDWHNHIQKREIISQLRKNYAVSVWQAVMPEKFMHFSSWSFEELTDLDRLIEESQRCQNCLAASYAQRIMEREYVAFHMVSQTGKLHMTLGCYLREGQLIYDQLEYPHNRKTEYLFVNIALQFISWLNQQFAPFK
;
A
#
# COMPACT_ATOMS: atom_id res chain seq x y z
N MET A 1 37.64 -5.19 -13.82
CA MET A 1 38.20 -6.29 -14.63
C MET A 1 39.58 -6.77 -14.16
N GLU A 2 40.46 -5.94 -13.57
CA GLU A 2 41.72 -6.45 -12.98
C GLU A 2 41.54 -7.02 -11.56
N GLN A 3 40.62 -6.48 -10.74
CA GLN A 3 40.31 -7.03 -9.41
C GLN A 3 39.70 -8.45 -9.45
N ASP A 4 38.88 -8.77 -10.46
CA ASP A 4 38.26 -10.10 -10.60
C ASP A 4 39.25 -11.21 -10.98
N ARG A 5 40.42 -10.86 -11.53
CA ARG A 5 41.50 -11.82 -11.86
C ARG A 5 42.45 -12.09 -10.70
N LEU A 6 42.50 -11.18 -9.71
CA LEU A 6 43.35 -11.30 -8.52
C LEU A 6 42.76 -12.24 -7.47
N VAL A 7 41.42 -12.28 -7.32
CA VAL A 7 40.72 -13.12 -6.32
C VAL A 7 41.02 -14.62 -6.47
N PRO A 8 40.95 -15.23 -7.68
CA PRO A 8 41.29 -16.64 -7.87
C PRO A 8 42.78 -16.94 -7.61
N GLN A 9 43.65 -15.97 -7.87
CA GLN A 9 45.09 -16.09 -7.67
C GLN A 9 45.44 -16.14 -6.18
N TYR A 10 44.86 -15.25 -5.36
CA TYR A 10 45.04 -15.28 -3.91
C TYR A 10 44.44 -16.52 -3.24
N GLN A 11 43.29 -17.00 -3.72
CA GLN A 11 42.71 -18.24 -3.22
C GLN A 11 43.59 -19.46 -3.51
N GLY A 12 44.18 -19.52 -4.72
CA GLY A 12 45.15 -20.54 -5.10
C GLY A 12 46.41 -20.51 -4.22
N ILE A 13 46.94 -19.31 -3.96
CA ILE A 13 48.11 -19.10 -3.09
C ILE A 13 47.81 -19.53 -1.65
N ALA A 14 46.67 -19.13 -1.10
CA ALA A 14 46.24 -19.55 0.24
C ALA A 14 46.17 -21.08 0.36
N LYS A 15 45.50 -21.75 -0.59
CA LYS A 15 45.41 -23.22 -0.62
C LYS A 15 46.78 -23.90 -0.74
N GLN A 16 47.71 -23.32 -1.50
CA GLN A 16 49.08 -23.85 -1.62
C GLN A 16 49.90 -23.63 -0.35
N LEU A 17 49.82 -22.44 0.26
CA LEU A 17 50.47 -22.10 1.52
C LEU A 17 50.08 -23.07 2.64
N LEU A 18 48.78 -23.35 2.78
CA LEU A 18 48.26 -24.28 3.78
C LEU A 18 48.63 -25.75 3.48
N ARG A 19 48.91 -26.11 2.23
CA ARG A 19 49.46 -27.45 1.90
C ARG A 19 50.93 -27.59 2.29
N ILE A 20 51.69 -26.51 2.23
CA ILE A 20 53.12 -26.49 2.56
C ILE A 20 53.31 -26.54 4.08
N SER A 21 52.53 -25.77 4.84
CA SER A 21 52.67 -25.67 6.29
C SER A 21 51.51 -26.31 7.04
N LYS A 22 51.81 -27.40 7.77
CA LYS A 22 50.83 -28.05 8.65
C LYS A 22 50.33 -27.10 9.75
N SER A 23 51.23 -26.34 10.36
CA SER A 23 50.92 -25.41 11.45
C SER A 23 49.92 -24.32 11.02
N LEU A 24 50.05 -23.81 9.78
CA LEU A 24 49.10 -22.84 9.22
C LEU A 24 47.77 -23.52 8.85
N ASN A 25 47.80 -24.74 8.31
CA ASN A 25 46.58 -25.50 8.03
C ASN A 25 45.78 -25.78 9.30
N ASP A 26 46.44 -26.07 10.43
CA ASP A 26 45.77 -26.31 11.71
C ASP A 26 44.93 -25.09 12.15
N ILE A 27 45.39 -23.86 11.85
CA ILE A 27 44.62 -22.62 12.12
C ILE A 27 43.32 -22.61 11.30
N LEU A 28 43.37 -22.99 10.02
CA LEU A 28 42.17 -23.09 9.18
C LEU A 28 41.25 -24.22 9.67
N GLN A 29 41.81 -25.39 9.99
CA GLN A 29 41.01 -26.53 10.46
C GLN A 29 40.27 -26.23 11.76
N ASP A 30 40.89 -25.48 12.68
CA ASP A 30 40.22 -25.07 13.91
C ASP A 30 39.09 -24.08 13.64
N GLN A 31 39.24 -23.14 12.69
CA GLN A 31 38.13 -22.28 12.26
C GLN A 31 36.99 -23.11 11.68
N LEU A 32 37.29 -24.08 10.82
CA LEU A 32 36.30 -24.98 10.21
C LEU A 32 35.57 -25.84 11.26
N LYS A 33 36.25 -26.25 12.34
CA LYS A 33 35.61 -26.95 13.46
C LYS A 33 34.61 -26.07 14.21
N ILE A 34 34.92 -24.79 14.40
CA ILE A 34 34.01 -23.83 15.06
C ILE A 34 32.76 -23.63 14.20
N VAL A 35 32.91 -23.28 12.93
CA VAL A 35 31.75 -23.06 12.05
C VAL A 35 31.01 -24.37 11.75
N GLY A 36 31.68 -25.52 11.85
CA GLY A 36 31.10 -26.84 11.67
C GLY A 36 30.36 -26.96 10.32
N GLY A 37 29.12 -27.42 10.38
CA GLY A 37 28.23 -27.56 9.20
C GLY A 37 27.49 -26.28 8.80
N LEU A 38 27.99 -25.09 9.15
CA LEU A 38 27.32 -23.83 8.84
C LEU A 38 27.17 -23.61 7.33
N ASN A 39 25.94 -23.27 6.94
CA ASN A 39 25.52 -22.89 5.61
C ASN A 39 24.38 -21.85 5.73
N THR A 40 23.78 -21.44 4.62
CA THR A 40 22.74 -20.39 4.65
C THR A 40 21.41 -20.88 5.21
N GLN A 41 21.12 -22.19 5.16
CA GLN A 41 19.87 -22.78 5.67
C GLN A 41 19.85 -22.94 7.19
N ASN A 42 21.02 -23.04 7.84
CA ASN A 42 21.14 -23.08 9.29
C ASN A 42 21.74 -21.81 9.89
N MET A 43 21.80 -20.72 9.11
CA MET A 43 22.22 -19.41 9.60
C MET A 43 21.24 -18.87 10.65
N PHE A 44 19.94 -18.99 10.40
CA PHE A 44 18.87 -18.62 11.33
C PHE A 44 17.91 -19.79 11.46
N ARG A 45 17.78 -20.35 12.66
CA ARG A 45 16.79 -21.40 12.96
C ARG A 45 15.87 -20.92 14.06
N ILE A 46 14.58 -20.99 13.82
CA ILE A 46 13.55 -20.53 14.74
C ILE A 46 12.85 -21.76 15.33
N ASP A 47 12.85 -21.82 16.65
CA ASP A 47 11.99 -22.73 17.40
C ASP A 47 10.77 -21.93 17.89
N GLN A 48 9.61 -22.19 17.28
CA GLN A 48 8.38 -21.48 17.57
C GLN A 48 7.76 -21.91 18.91
N GLU A 49 7.98 -23.16 19.33
CA GLU A 49 7.43 -23.68 20.59
C GLU A 49 8.18 -23.09 21.79
N TRP A 50 9.50 -23.00 21.67
CA TRP A 50 10.36 -22.47 22.72
C TRP A 50 10.62 -20.98 22.61
N HIS A 51 10.14 -20.30 21.57
CA HIS A 51 10.42 -18.88 21.32
C HIS A 51 11.93 -18.60 21.32
N THR A 52 12.67 -19.40 20.55
CA THR A 52 14.13 -19.38 20.49
C THR A 52 14.60 -19.14 19.07
N VAL A 53 15.65 -18.34 18.90
CA VAL A 53 16.37 -18.20 17.63
C VAL A 53 17.81 -18.64 17.81
N GLN A 54 18.20 -19.68 17.07
CA GLN A 54 19.59 -20.11 16.96
C GLN A 54 20.24 -19.43 15.75
N VAL A 55 21.42 -18.86 15.96
CA VAL A 55 22.18 -18.14 14.93
C VAL A 55 23.48 -18.88 14.64
N ALA A 56 23.89 -18.87 13.37
CA ALA A 56 25.12 -19.48 12.87
C ALA A 56 25.27 -20.95 13.30
N ASN A 57 24.27 -21.78 12.95
CA ASN A 57 24.22 -23.21 13.28
C ASN A 57 24.27 -23.49 14.79
N GLY A 58 23.64 -22.63 15.61
CA GLY A 58 23.55 -22.80 17.05
C GLY A 58 24.78 -22.32 17.83
N LEU A 59 25.69 -21.58 17.20
CA LEU A 59 26.78 -20.92 17.90
C LEU A 59 26.28 -19.84 18.88
N PHE A 60 25.14 -19.23 18.56
CA PHE A 60 24.51 -18.22 19.40
C PHE A 60 23.01 -18.48 19.52
N GLN A 61 22.44 -17.97 20.60
CA GLN A 61 21.03 -18.18 20.90
C GLN A 61 20.37 -16.90 21.41
N LEU A 62 19.19 -16.60 20.90
CA LEU A 62 18.27 -15.62 21.47
C LEU A 62 17.07 -16.36 22.04
N GLN A 63 16.69 -16.02 23.26
CA GLN A 63 15.58 -16.62 23.96
C GLN A 63 14.59 -15.53 24.38
N PHE A 64 13.32 -15.69 23.98
CA PHE A 64 12.26 -14.73 24.28
C PHE A 64 11.34 -15.28 25.36
N TYR A 65 10.98 -14.43 26.31
CA TYR A 65 10.17 -14.80 27.47
C TYR A 65 8.94 -13.92 27.58
N ALA A 66 7.78 -14.55 27.81
CA ALA A 66 6.57 -13.83 28.18
C ALA A 66 6.76 -13.09 29.52
N PRO A 67 6.19 -11.88 29.70
CA PRO A 67 6.16 -11.16 30.98
C PRO A 67 5.62 -11.98 32.16
N ASP A 68 4.72 -12.93 31.91
CA ASP A 68 4.15 -13.80 32.97
C ASP A 68 5.10 -14.94 33.38
N SER A 69 6.25 -15.06 32.73
CA SER A 69 7.26 -16.09 33.06
C SER A 69 8.04 -15.73 34.32
N ALA A 70 8.76 -16.71 34.88
CA ALA A 70 9.61 -16.47 36.05
C ALA A 70 10.80 -15.52 35.75
N GLN A 71 11.09 -15.25 34.48
CA GLN A 71 12.19 -14.38 34.07
C GLN A 71 11.77 -12.91 34.04
N LYS A 72 12.64 -12.03 34.55
CA LYS A 72 12.38 -10.58 34.57
C LYS A 72 12.65 -9.88 33.22
N SER A 73 13.47 -10.47 32.37
CA SER A 73 13.79 -9.92 31.05
C SER A 73 12.98 -10.64 29.98
N ILE A 74 12.45 -9.88 29.01
CA ILE A 74 11.70 -10.45 27.88
C ILE A 74 12.60 -11.06 26.80
N LEU A 75 13.90 -10.73 26.82
CA LEU A 75 14.90 -11.23 25.88
C LEU A 75 16.20 -11.56 26.64
N HIS A 76 16.75 -12.72 26.33
CA HIS A 76 18.10 -13.11 26.73
C HIS A 76 18.88 -13.57 25.49
N GLY A 77 20.04 -12.94 25.24
CA GLY A 77 20.95 -13.34 24.18
C GLY A 77 22.21 -13.96 24.74
N ASP A 78 22.57 -15.15 24.28
CA ASP A 78 23.87 -15.77 24.51
C ASP A 78 24.73 -15.66 23.26
N PHE A 79 25.70 -14.75 23.32
CA PHE A 79 26.71 -14.49 22.30
C PHE A 79 28.10 -14.96 22.72
N THR A 80 28.18 -15.90 23.66
CA THR A 80 29.44 -16.34 24.27
C THR A 80 29.88 -17.68 23.69
N TYR A 81 31.12 -17.75 23.21
CA TYR A 81 31.75 -19.01 22.83
C TYR A 81 33.03 -19.20 23.64
N LEU A 82 33.12 -20.31 24.39
CA LEU A 82 34.26 -20.63 25.28
C LEU A 82 34.65 -19.47 26.22
N GLY A 83 33.67 -18.72 26.73
CA GLY A 83 33.87 -17.59 27.64
C GLY A 83 34.25 -16.26 26.97
N GLN A 84 34.36 -16.21 25.63
CA GLN A 84 34.58 -14.98 24.88
C GLN A 84 33.28 -14.52 24.21
N LYS A 85 32.95 -13.23 24.36
CA LYS A 85 31.72 -12.64 23.82
C LYS A 85 31.93 -12.09 22.41
N ALA A 86 31.01 -12.37 21.50
CA ALA A 86 30.99 -11.84 20.13
C ALA A 86 30.25 -10.49 20.07
N GLU A 87 30.86 -9.42 20.59
CA GLU A 87 30.23 -8.11 20.77
C GLU A 87 29.69 -7.50 19.46
N LEU A 88 30.47 -7.51 18.38
CA LEU A 88 30.05 -6.95 17.09
C LEU A 88 28.87 -7.71 16.47
N LEU A 89 28.78 -9.02 16.73
CA LEU A 89 27.67 -9.82 16.21
C LEU A 89 26.40 -9.61 17.05
N GLU A 90 26.55 -9.53 18.36
CA GLU A 90 25.45 -9.14 19.25
C GLU A 90 24.91 -7.75 18.87
N GLU A 91 25.79 -6.76 18.68
CA GLU A 91 25.41 -5.42 18.24
C GLU A 91 24.67 -5.46 16.91
N PHE A 92 25.20 -6.22 15.94
CA PHE A 92 24.58 -6.38 14.62
C PHE A 92 23.15 -6.95 14.72
N ILE A 93 22.96 -8.00 15.51
CA ILE A 93 21.66 -8.67 15.62
C ILE A 93 20.66 -7.83 16.44
N LEU A 94 21.13 -7.13 17.48
CA LEU A 94 20.24 -6.38 18.36
C LEU A 94 19.85 -5.01 17.78
N HIS A 95 20.77 -4.30 17.12
CA HIS A 95 20.59 -2.90 16.72
C HIS A 95 20.44 -2.71 15.21
N ASP A 96 21.21 -3.46 14.42
CA ASP A 96 21.33 -3.24 12.97
C ASP A 96 20.29 -4.00 12.13
N LEU A 97 19.70 -5.06 12.70
CA LEU A 97 18.66 -5.85 12.06
C LEU A 97 17.27 -5.36 12.45
N TYR A 98 16.48 -5.01 11.44
CA TYR A 98 15.10 -4.61 11.59
C TYR A 98 14.15 -5.74 11.19
N PHE A 99 13.15 -5.95 12.02
CA PHE A 99 12.03 -6.87 11.80
C PHE A 99 10.80 -6.08 11.35
N LEU A 100 10.20 -6.52 10.24
CA LEU A 100 9.09 -5.84 9.58
C LEU A 100 7.77 -6.25 10.25
N THR A 101 6.89 -5.28 10.52
CA THR A 101 5.60 -5.51 11.18
C THR A 101 4.42 -5.40 10.21
N ASN A 102 4.14 -4.19 9.70
CA ASN A 102 3.05 -3.95 8.75
C ASN A 102 3.54 -3.48 7.37
N ASP A 103 4.77 -2.96 7.24
CA ASP A 103 5.34 -2.67 5.93
C ASP A 103 5.92 -3.95 5.32
N LEU A 104 5.05 -4.71 4.67
CA LEU A 104 5.40 -6.01 4.11
C LEU A 104 5.99 -5.93 2.70
N LYS A 105 6.49 -4.76 2.28
CA LYS A 105 7.13 -4.56 0.99
C LYS A 105 8.49 -5.28 0.94
N PRO A 106 8.90 -5.79 -0.24
CA PRO A 106 10.21 -6.40 -0.38
C PRO A 106 11.33 -5.40 -0.07
N GLN A 107 12.33 -5.84 0.69
CA GLN A 107 13.48 -5.02 1.02
C GLN A 107 14.35 -4.74 -0.21
N HIS A 108 14.99 -3.56 -0.23
CA HIS A 108 15.84 -3.18 -1.35
C HIS A 108 17.08 -4.09 -1.46
N SER A 109 17.35 -4.61 -2.66
CA SER A 109 18.41 -5.61 -2.89
C SER A 109 19.81 -5.14 -2.49
N LEU A 110 20.14 -3.86 -2.69
CA LEU A 110 21.43 -3.30 -2.25
C LEU A 110 21.57 -3.27 -0.72
N TYR A 111 20.48 -3.00 0.00
CA TYR A 111 20.48 -2.99 1.46
C TYR A 111 20.70 -4.40 2.01
N LEU A 112 19.95 -5.38 1.50
CA LEU A 112 20.13 -6.80 1.86
C LEU A 112 21.55 -7.28 1.56
N ARG A 113 22.09 -6.90 0.39
CA ARG A 113 23.46 -7.24 0.01
C ARG A 113 24.47 -6.70 1.01
N GLN A 114 24.36 -5.42 1.38
CA GLN A 114 25.27 -4.78 2.33
C GLN A 114 25.19 -5.45 3.71
N LYS A 115 23.98 -5.73 4.22
CA LYS A 115 23.78 -6.38 5.52
C LYS A 115 24.26 -7.83 5.52
N ALA A 116 24.02 -8.59 4.45
CA ALA A 116 24.54 -9.94 4.31
C ALA A 116 26.09 -9.98 4.23
N GLN A 117 26.71 -9.00 3.54
CA GLN A 117 28.18 -8.85 3.53
C GLN A 117 28.72 -8.51 4.92
N GLN A 118 28.09 -7.56 5.62
CA GLN A 118 28.46 -7.17 6.97
C GLN A 118 28.38 -8.35 7.95
N LEU A 119 27.24 -9.07 7.98
CA LEU A 119 27.06 -10.27 8.80
C LEU A 119 28.15 -11.32 8.53
N ARG A 120 28.39 -11.60 7.24
CA ARG A 120 29.40 -12.57 6.82
C ARG A 120 30.80 -12.17 7.29
N GLN A 121 31.16 -10.89 7.19
CA GLN A 121 32.47 -10.40 7.60
C GLN A 121 32.63 -10.48 9.13
N ILE A 122 31.67 -9.95 9.89
CA ILE A 122 31.69 -9.97 11.37
C ILE A 122 31.84 -11.39 11.89
N LEU A 123 31.09 -12.35 11.33
CA LEU A 123 31.18 -13.75 11.73
C LEU A 123 32.57 -14.35 11.46
N LEU A 124 33.12 -14.10 10.27
CA LEU A 124 34.43 -14.63 9.87
C LEU A 124 35.57 -14.03 10.70
N ASP A 125 35.53 -12.74 10.98
CA ASP A 125 36.50 -12.06 11.82
C ASP A 125 36.45 -12.59 13.26
N GLN A 126 35.24 -12.80 13.80
CA GLN A 126 35.05 -13.35 15.13
C GLN A 126 35.59 -14.79 15.25
N VAL A 127 35.34 -15.63 14.25
CA VAL A 127 35.86 -17.01 14.22
C VAL A 127 37.38 -17.03 14.14
N TYR A 128 37.98 -16.12 13.35
CA TYR A 128 39.44 -15.99 13.25
C TYR A 128 40.07 -15.52 14.56
N LEU A 129 39.38 -14.64 15.30
CA LEU A 129 39.80 -14.18 16.61
C LEU A 129 39.80 -15.31 17.65
N TRP A 130 38.75 -16.13 17.69
CA TRP A 130 38.64 -17.24 18.65
C TRP A 130 39.72 -18.30 18.52
N VAL A 131 40.26 -18.50 17.32
CA VAL A 131 41.39 -19.43 17.11
C VAL A 131 42.76 -18.79 17.35
N HIS A 132 42.80 -17.53 17.80
CA HIS A 132 44.03 -16.73 17.94
C HIS A 132 44.85 -16.71 16.65
N GLY A 133 44.18 -16.51 15.51
CA GLY A 133 44.78 -16.68 14.19
C GLY A 133 46.01 -15.79 13.99
N ALA A 134 45.90 -14.50 14.36
CA ALA A 134 46.97 -13.53 14.21
C ALA A 134 48.20 -13.89 15.06
N GLU A 135 48.01 -14.30 16.31
CA GLU A 135 49.08 -14.70 17.24
C GLU A 135 49.74 -16.00 16.80
N ARG A 136 48.95 -16.99 16.35
CA ARG A 136 49.47 -18.28 15.89
C ARG A 136 50.29 -18.14 14.61
N VAL A 137 49.90 -17.27 13.68
CA VAL A 137 50.71 -16.94 12.50
C VAL A 137 52.02 -16.26 12.91
N ARG A 138 51.99 -15.32 13.85
CA ARG A 138 53.21 -14.69 14.38
C ARG A 138 54.12 -15.69 15.09
N ALA A 139 53.56 -16.62 15.85
CA ALA A 139 54.32 -17.70 16.51
C ALA A 139 54.93 -18.67 15.50
N TYR A 140 54.19 -19.01 14.45
CA TYR A 140 54.69 -19.80 13.32
C TYR A 140 55.89 -19.12 12.66
N LEU A 141 55.77 -17.84 12.32
CA LEU A 141 56.87 -17.08 11.71
C LEU A 141 58.11 -17.06 12.59
N LYS A 142 57.99 -16.92 13.91
CA LYS A 142 59.15 -16.97 14.83
C LYS A 142 59.88 -18.32 14.82
N ASN A 143 59.17 -19.41 14.54
CA ASN A 143 59.67 -20.78 14.55
C ASN A 143 59.79 -21.38 13.13
N LEU A 144 59.81 -20.53 12.09
CA LEU A 144 59.85 -20.95 10.70
C LEU A 144 61.15 -21.69 10.38
N SER A 145 61.06 -22.87 9.77
CA SER A 145 62.24 -23.62 9.33
C SER A 145 62.80 -23.07 8.01
N LEU A 146 64.11 -23.24 7.78
CA LEU A 146 64.76 -22.77 6.55
C LEU A 146 64.13 -23.40 5.30
N PHE A 147 63.81 -24.69 5.35
CA PHE A 147 63.18 -25.41 4.25
C PHE A 147 61.77 -24.88 3.93
N GLU A 148 60.95 -24.61 4.96
CA GLU A 148 59.64 -23.99 4.74
C GLU A 148 59.77 -22.55 4.21
N ALA A 149 60.75 -21.79 4.70
CA ALA A 149 61.01 -20.43 4.23
C ALA A 149 61.37 -20.38 2.75
N GLU A 150 62.25 -21.27 2.28
CA GLU A 150 62.65 -21.37 0.87
C GLU A 150 61.46 -21.72 -0.04
N ILE A 151 60.62 -22.68 0.37
CA ILE A 151 59.45 -23.10 -0.40
C ILE A 151 58.40 -22.00 -0.45
N ILE A 152 58.15 -21.32 0.67
CA ILE A 152 57.18 -20.22 0.71
C ILE A 152 57.71 -19.03 -0.10
N ASP A 153 59.00 -18.69 -0.03
CA ASP A 153 59.62 -17.65 -0.86
C ASP A 153 59.47 -17.98 -2.36
N GLN A 154 59.70 -19.22 -2.78
CA GLN A 154 59.47 -19.64 -4.17
C GLN A 154 58.00 -19.47 -4.59
N LEU A 155 57.06 -19.82 -3.72
CA LEU A 155 55.63 -19.64 -3.97
C LEU A 155 55.27 -18.15 -4.12
N MET A 156 55.73 -17.30 -3.20
CA MET A 156 55.40 -15.88 -3.18
C MET A 156 56.08 -15.11 -4.32
N MET A 157 57.32 -15.45 -4.68
CA MET A 157 58.01 -14.88 -5.83
C MET A 157 57.32 -15.28 -7.15
N LYS A 158 56.91 -16.55 -7.28
CA LYS A 158 56.14 -17.01 -8.46
C LYS A 158 54.78 -16.31 -8.58
N ALA A 159 54.20 -15.91 -7.45
CA ALA A 159 52.97 -15.15 -7.38
C ALA A 159 53.15 -13.63 -7.57
N ASN A 160 54.37 -13.13 -7.79
CA ASN A 160 54.71 -11.70 -7.84
C ASN A 160 54.31 -10.91 -6.58
N ILE A 161 54.35 -11.53 -5.40
CA ILE A 161 54.07 -10.84 -4.12
C ILE A 161 55.30 -10.03 -3.66
N TYR A 162 56.50 -10.58 -3.84
CA TYR A 162 57.78 -9.88 -3.66
C TYR A 162 58.85 -10.48 -4.58
N SER A 163 59.96 -9.75 -4.74
CA SER A 163 61.00 -10.07 -5.75
C SER A 163 62.26 -10.75 -5.20
N PHE A 164 62.40 -10.88 -3.88
CA PHE A 164 63.60 -11.39 -3.21
C PHE A 164 63.22 -12.38 -2.09
N ALA A 165 64.12 -13.24 -1.61
CA ALA A 165 63.83 -14.28 -0.63
C ALA A 165 63.68 -13.75 0.82
N VAL A 166 62.60 -13.01 1.08
CA VAL A 166 62.35 -12.27 2.33
C VAL A 166 62.28 -13.20 3.55
N LEU A 167 61.64 -14.36 3.44
CA LEU A 167 61.47 -15.28 4.58
C LEU A 167 62.77 -16.04 4.88
N THR A 168 63.51 -16.43 3.85
CA THR A 168 64.81 -17.09 3.94
C THR A 168 65.83 -16.16 4.60
N ASP A 169 65.87 -14.90 4.18
CA ASP A 169 66.72 -13.87 4.78
C ASP A 169 66.37 -13.63 6.25
N TYR A 170 65.09 -13.65 6.61
CA TYR A 170 64.68 -13.54 8.01
C TYR A 170 65.15 -14.70 8.88
N VAL A 171 65.06 -15.94 8.37
CA VAL A 171 65.52 -17.13 9.11
C VAL A 171 67.05 -17.14 9.26
N MET A 172 67.79 -16.80 8.19
CA MET A 172 69.26 -16.85 8.16
C MET A 172 69.93 -15.63 8.82
N ASN A 173 69.43 -14.43 8.52
CA ASN A 173 70.09 -13.16 8.87
C ASN A 173 69.33 -12.35 9.94
N ARG A 174 68.19 -12.85 10.44
CA ARG A 174 67.34 -12.19 11.45
C ARG A 174 66.89 -10.78 11.05
N THR A 175 66.69 -10.54 9.75
CA THR A 175 66.19 -9.28 9.20
C THR A 175 64.72 -9.04 9.58
N ALA A 176 64.31 -7.80 9.84
CA ALA A 176 62.91 -7.55 10.21
C ALA A 176 61.95 -7.89 9.05
N LEU A 177 60.90 -8.67 9.33
CA LEU A 177 59.84 -8.93 8.35
C LEU A 177 58.95 -7.69 8.14
N PRO A 178 58.60 -7.34 6.90
CA PRO A 178 57.64 -6.28 6.63
C PRO A 178 56.27 -6.61 7.23
N GLU A 179 55.65 -5.65 7.94
CA GLU A 179 54.32 -5.88 8.56
C GLU A 179 53.24 -6.21 7.53
N THR A 180 53.35 -5.67 6.30
CA THR A 180 52.45 -5.97 5.19
C THR A 180 52.47 -7.45 4.79
N LEU A 181 53.62 -8.11 4.88
CA LEU A 181 53.76 -9.54 4.61
C LEU A 181 53.16 -10.38 5.75
N ILE A 182 53.33 -9.94 7.00
CA ILE A 182 52.72 -10.60 8.16
C ILE A 182 51.20 -10.55 8.06
N GLN A 183 50.63 -9.37 7.78
CA GLN A 183 49.20 -9.17 7.55
C GLN A 183 48.69 -10.03 6.40
N PHE A 184 49.43 -10.07 5.28
CA PHE A 184 49.08 -10.91 4.15
C PHE A 184 48.98 -12.40 4.54
N LEU A 185 49.99 -12.93 5.25
CA LEU A 185 49.98 -14.32 5.70
C LEU A 185 48.86 -14.61 6.71
N GLN A 186 48.55 -13.66 7.59
CA GLN A 186 47.41 -13.75 8.50
C GLN A 186 46.10 -13.88 7.73
N GLU A 187 45.88 -13.00 6.74
CA GLU A 187 44.70 -13.05 5.87
C GLU A 187 44.58 -14.37 5.11
N MET A 188 45.69 -14.90 4.56
CA MET A 188 45.69 -16.16 3.79
C MET A 188 45.29 -17.38 4.63
N CYS A 189 45.35 -17.30 5.96
CA CYS A 189 44.91 -18.37 6.86
C CYS A 189 43.43 -18.30 7.23
N SER A 190 42.70 -17.26 6.80
CA SER A 190 41.26 -17.11 7.08
C SER A 190 40.39 -17.96 6.15
N ILE A 191 39.23 -18.41 6.63
CA ILE A 191 38.21 -19.09 5.79
C ILE A 191 37.86 -18.22 4.58
N GLN A 192 37.75 -16.90 4.77
CA GLN A 192 37.36 -15.95 3.72
C GLN A 192 38.26 -16.03 2.49
N LYS A 193 39.60 -16.06 2.69
CA LYS A 193 40.56 -16.08 1.57
C LYS A 193 40.71 -17.47 0.96
N VAL A 194 40.49 -18.54 1.72
CA VAL A 194 40.66 -19.93 1.25
C VAL A 194 39.43 -20.41 0.48
N TYR A 195 38.23 -20.14 0.96
CA TYR A 195 36.98 -20.60 0.33
C TYR A 195 36.30 -19.51 -0.49
N GLY A 196 36.64 -18.23 -0.28
CA GLY A 196 36.04 -17.13 -1.04
C GLY A 196 34.52 -17.21 -0.98
N ASN A 197 33.85 -17.02 -2.10
CA ASN A 197 32.38 -17.07 -2.19
C ASN A 197 31.74 -18.46 -2.06
N GLU A 198 32.54 -19.53 -1.94
CA GLU A 198 32.02 -20.88 -1.69
C GLU A 198 31.48 -21.02 -0.25
N PHE A 199 32.12 -20.36 0.73
CA PHE A 199 31.67 -20.34 2.11
C PHE A 199 30.66 -19.21 2.36
N LEU A 200 29.44 -19.58 2.77
CA LEU A 200 28.28 -18.69 2.91
C LEU A 200 28.07 -17.80 1.67
N PRO A 201 27.61 -18.38 0.55
CA PRO A 201 27.37 -17.63 -0.68
C PRO A 201 26.40 -16.46 -0.44
N LEU A 202 26.72 -15.31 -1.03
CA LEU A 202 26.04 -14.06 -0.68
C LEU A 202 24.55 -14.05 -1.03
N GLN A 203 24.17 -14.59 -2.20
CA GLN A 203 22.78 -14.56 -2.67
C GLN A 203 21.84 -15.40 -1.77
N PRO A 204 22.13 -16.68 -1.47
CA PRO A 204 21.33 -17.44 -0.51
C PRO A 204 21.36 -16.86 0.92
N LEU A 205 22.44 -16.17 1.31
CA LEU A 205 22.50 -15.49 2.60
C LEU A 205 21.58 -14.26 2.63
N MET A 206 21.47 -13.51 1.54
CA MET A 206 20.51 -12.41 1.40
C MET A 206 19.08 -12.91 1.53
N GLU A 207 18.75 -14.06 0.92
CA GLU A 207 17.43 -14.69 1.01
C GLU A 207 17.11 -15.13 2.45
N ALA A 208 18.04 -15.82 3.11
CA ALA A 208 17.88 -16.23 4.51
C ALA A 208 17.73 -15.02 5.46
N LEU A 209 18.47 -13.94 5.22
CA LEU A 209 18.36 -12.71 5.99
C LEU A 209 17.01 -12.02 5.76
N ASP A 210 16.55 -11.95 4.51
CA ASP A 210 15.25 -11.36 4.18
C ASP A 210 14.10 -12.18 4.77
N GLU A 211 14.16 -13.51 4.76
CA GLU A 211 13.19 -14.35 5.49
C GLU A 211 13.22 -14.07 7.00
N PHE A 212 14.41 -13.97 7.59
CA PHE A 212 14.55 -13.71 9.01
C PHE A 212 13.96 -12.35 9.44
N CYS A 213 14.17 -11.28 8.66
CA CYS A 213 13.57 -9.96 8.93
C CYS A 213 12.02 -9.97 8.94
N PHE A 214 11.37 -10.93 8.28
CA PHE A 214 9.90 -11.07 8.27
C PHE A 214 9.37 -12.10 9.28
N SER A 215 10.26 -12.67 10.10
CA SER A 215 9.95 -13.82 10.95
C SER A 215 9.60 -13.48 12.40
N ALA A 216 9.52 -12.20 12.78
CA ALA A 216 9.27 -11.79 14.17
C ALA A 216 8.02 -12.43 14.81
N ALA A 217 6.96 -12.59 14.03
CA ALA A 217 5.74 -13.26 14.50
C ALA A 217 5.94 -14.76 14.84
N GLN A 218 7.02 -15.38 14.35
CA GLN A 218 7.32 -16.80 14.55
C GLN A 218 8.08 -17.05 15.85
N PHE A 219 8.99 -16.14 16.25
CA PHE A 219 9.82 -16.33 17.44
C PHE A 219 9.36 -15.53 18.66
N LEU A 220 8.58 -14.46 18.49
CA LEU A 220 8.02 -13.71 19.62
C LEU A 220 6.73 -14.35 20.14
N PRO A 221 6.46 -14.30 21.46
CA PRO A 221 5.14 -14.60 21.99
C PRO A 221 4.07 -13.75 21.30
N VAL A 222 2.94 -14.36 20.91
CA VAL A 222 1.90 -13.71 20.08
C VAL A 222 1.44 -12.36 20.64
N ALA A 223 1.19 -12.29 21.95
CA ALA A 223 0.78 -11.05 22.63
C ALA A 223 1.88 -9.98 22.60
N MET A 224 3.15 -10.37 22.68
CA MET A 224 4.29 -9.47 22.61
C MET A 224 4.47 -8.92 21.18
N TYR A 225 4.46 -9.81 20.17
CA TYR A 225 4.48 -9.39 18.77
C TYR A 225 3.33 -8.42 18.47
N ARG A 226 2.13 -8.71 19.00
CA ARG A 226 0.96 -7.85 18.83
C ARG A 226 1.15 -6.44 19.38
N ILE A 227 1.78 -6.29 20.55
CA ILE A 227 2.11 -4.98 21.15
C ILE A 227 3.13 -4.25 20.28
N MET A 228 4.18 -4.94 19.83
CA MET A 228 5.23 -4.34 19.00
C MET A 228 4.72 -3.91 17.63
N ALA A 229 3.89 -4.73 16.97
CA ALA A 229 3.29 -4.41 15.67
C ALA A 229 2.33 -3.20 15.71
N LEU A 230 1.79 -2.87 16.89
CA LEU A 230 0.99 -1.67 17.10
C LEU A 230 1.82 -0.44 17.46
N SER A 231 2.92 -0.64 18.17
CA SER A 231 3.82 0.44 18.61
C SER A 231 4.72 0.91 17.47
N PHE A 232 5.15 -0.02 16.62
CA PHE A 232 6.00 0.22 15.46
C PHE A 232 5.25 -0.10 14.17
N GLU A 233 4.86 0.94 13.42
CA GLU A 233 4.02 0.78 12.25
C GLU A 233 4.72 0.03 11.10
N GLU A 234 6.02 0.30 10.90
CA GLU A 234 6.78 -0.27 9.78
C GLU A 234 7.69 -1.43 10.22
N ARG A 235 8.54 -1.18 11.22
CA ARG A 235 9.61 -2.09 11.65
C ARG A 235 10.15 -1.74 13.03
N PHE A 236 10.82 -2.69 13.67
CA PHE A 236 11.55 -2.51 14.93
C PHE A 236 12.82 -3.38 14.96
N ASN A 237 13.81 -3.06 15.79
CA ASN A 237 14.95 -3.95 16.10
C ASN A 237 14.83 -4.54 17.52
N LEU A 238 15.68 -5.52 17.88
CA LEU A 238 15.57 -6.17 19.19
C LEU A 238 15.99 -5.26 20.35
N HIS A 239 16.81 -4.23 20.09
CA HIS A 239 17.12 -3.22 21.09
C HIS A 239 15.88 -2.40 21.45
N GLU A 240 15.14 -1.91 20.46
CA GLU A 240 13.86 -1.20 20.63
C GLU A 240 12.82 -2.07 21.35
N LEU A 241 12.80 -3.39 21.07
CA LEU A 241 11.99 -4.36 21.83
C LEU A 241 12.34 -4.34 23.32
N MET A 242 13.63 -4.34 23.67
CA MET A 242 14.09 -4.27 25.05
C MET A 242 13.75 -2.93 25.71
N GLU A 243 13.89 -1.80 24.99
CA GLU A 243 13.49 -0.48 25.49
C GLU A 243 11.98 -0.40 25.76
N HIS A 244 11.15 -1.12 24.99
CA HIS A 244 9.70 -1.20 25.18
C HIS A 244 9.26 -2.25 26.20
N GLN A 245 10.19 -2.84 26.95
CA GLN A 245 9.87 -3.89 27.92
C GLN A 245 8.78 -3.45 28.92
N ASP A 246 8.88 -2.24 29.48
CA ASP A 246 7.89 -1.75 30.45
C ASP A 246 6.48 -1.68 29.84
N ASP A 247 6.36 -1.12 28.64
CA ASP A 247 5.08 -1.00 27.93
C ASP A 247 4.50 -2.38 27.58
N ILE A 248 5.36 -3.33 27.22
CA ILE A 248 4.97 -4.73 27.01
C ILE A 248 4.37 -5.30 28.29
N HIS A 249 5.01 -5.10 29.45
CA HIS A 249 4.49 -5.57 30.74
C HIS A 249 3.14 -4.94 31.10
N LEU A 250 2.96 -3.63 30.85
CA LEU A 250 1.71 -2.94 31.12
C LEU A 250 0.55 -3.48 30.28
N LEU A 251 0.82 -3.92 29.05
CA LEU A 251 -0.19 -4.27 28.05
C LEU A 251 -0.39 -5.77 27.83
N TYR A 252 0.52 -6.61 28.35
CA TYR A 252 0.55 -8.03 28.03
C TYR A 252 -0.78 -8.75 28.26
N ARG A 253 -1.39 -8.52 29.43
CA ARG A 253 -2.68 -9.10 29.79
C ARG A 253 -3.79 -8.68 28.84
N HIS A 254 -3.86 -7.40 28.47
CA HIS A 254 -4.84 -6.91 27.50
C HIS A 254 -4.61 -7.47 26.10
N ALA A 255 -3.35 -7.69 25.71
CA ALA A 255 -3.00 -8.32 24.45
C ALA A 255 -3.40 -9.81 24.40
N GLN A 256 -3.42 -10.51 25.54
CA GLN A 256 -3.93 -11.88 25.64
C GLN A 256 -5.47 -11.92 25.65
N GLU A 257 -6.12 -11.10 26.48
CA GLU A 257 -7.57 -11.15 26.69
C GLU A 257 -8.36 -10.51 25.53
N GLN A 258 -7.87 -9.39 24.99
CA GLN A 258 -8.58 -8.59 23.97
C GLN A 258 -7.64 -8.07 22.87
N PRO A 259 -6.92 -8.97 22.14
CA PRO A 259 -5.89 -8.59 21.16
C PRO A 259 -6.40 -7.65 20.05
N ALA A 260 -7.67 -7.80 19.65
CA ALA A 260 -8.27 -7.02 18.58
C ALA A 260 -8.52 -5.56 18.99
N LEU A 261 -8.83 -5.29 20.26
CA LEU A 261 -9.10 -3.93 20.76
C LEU A 261 -7.83 -3.18 21.19
N LEU A 262 -6.69 -3.88 21.25
CA LEU A 262 -5.43 -3.33 21.74
C LEU A 262 -5.00 -2.06 21.00
N GLY A 263 -5.33 -1.92 19.71
CA GLY A 263 -5.04 -0.72 18.93
C GLY A 263 -5.63 0.58 19.52
N PHE A 264 -6.68 0.51 20.34
CA PHE A 264 -7.27 1.69 21.02
C PHE A 264 -6.45 2.17 22.23
N VAL A 265 -5.57 1.34 22.78
CA VAL A 265 -4.74 1.70 23.94
C VAL A 265 -3.85 2.90 23.66
N ARG A 266 -3.37 3.07 22.42
CA ARG A 266 -2.58 4.24 22.00
C ARG A 266 -3.31 5.59 22.18
N LEU A 267 -4.64 5.53 22.25
CA LEU A 267 -5.52 6.67 22.45
C LEU A 267 -5.86 6.86 23.94
N MET A 268 -5.48 5.92 24.80
CA MET A 268 -5.72 5.95 26.24
C MET A 268 -4.48 6.43 26.98
N ARG A 269 -4.68 6.94 28.18
CA ARG A 269 -3.59 7.44 29.03
C ARG A 269 -2.71 6.28 29.52
N ARG A 270 -1.38 6.40 29.36
CA ARG A 270 -0.41 5.36 29.71
C ARG A 270 -0.48 4.95 31.18
N GLU A 271 -0.77 5.88 32.07
CA GLU A 271 -0.85 5.63 33.52
C GLU A 271 -2.00 4.68 33.91
N LEU A 272 -2.93 4.44 32.98
CA LEU A 272 -4.10 3.60 33.18
C LEU A 272 -3.99 2.25 32.47
N TRP A 273 -2.89 1.97 31.76
CA TRP A 273 -2.75 0.78 30.94
C TRP A 273 -2.83 -0.55 31.69
N GLN A 274 -2.53 -0.56 32.99
CA GLN A 274 -2.68 -1.76 33.84
C GLN A 274 -4.11 -2.03 34.33
N ARG A 275 -5.07 -1.13 34.08
CA ARG A 275 -6.43 -1.28 34.62
C ARG A 275 -7.20 -2.37 33.90
N ASP A 276 -7.70 -3.35 34.64
CA ASP A 276 -8.52 -4.46 34.11
C ASP A 276 -9.67 -4.03 33.17
N ASN A 277 -10.37 -2.94 33.49
CA ASN A 277 -11.52 -2.48 32.73
C ASN A 277 -11.19 -1.44 31.64
N LEU A 278 -9.91 -1.27 31.29
CA LEU A 278 -9.43 -0.29 30.32
C LEU A 278 -10.17 -0.38 28.97
N LEU A 279 -10.27 -1.59 28.42
CA LEU A 279 -10.92 -1.87 27.14
C LEU A 279 -12.41 -2.25 27.28
N SER A 280 -13.06 -1.89 28.39
CA SER A 280 -14.49 -2.16 28.59
C SER A 280 -15.39 -1.28 27.71
N LYS A 281 -16.55 -1.81 27.29
CA LYS A 281 -17.55 -1.08 26.48
C LYS A 281 -17.97 0.26 27.08
N HIS A 282 -17.99 0.35 28.41
CA HIS A 282 -18.34 1.57 29.14
C HIS A 282 -17.46 2.75 28.71
N ASN A 283 -16.15 2.56 28.56
CA ASN A 283 -15.23 3.64 28.20
C ASN A 283 -15.47 4.18 26.78
N PHE A 284 -16.07 3.40 25.89
CA PHE A 284 -16.40 3.83 24.52
C PHE A 284 -17.72 4.60 24.43
N LEU A 285 -18.64 4.43 25.39
CA LEU A 285 -20.00 5.01 25.38
C LEU A 285 -20.15 6.29 26.20
N HIS A 286 -19.28 6.51 27.19
CA HIS A 286 -19.42 7.62 28.13
C HIS A 286 -18.39 8.73 27.88
N CYS A 287 -18.77 9.98 28.17
CA CYS A 287 -17.94 11.18 27.97
C CYS A 287 -16.76 11.31 28.97
N SER A 288 -16.23 10.20 29.47
CA SER A 288 -15.17 10.23 30.49
C SER A 288 -13.82 10.57 29.87
N THR A 289 -13.31 11.76 30.19
CA THR A 289 -11.96 12.21 29.79
C THR A 289 -10.85 11.55 30.62
N VAL A 290 -11.20 10.76 31.65
CA VAL A 290 -10.23 10.12 32.55
C VAL A 290 -9.38 9.11 31.79
N VAL A 291 -10.01 8.28 30.96
CA VAL A 291 -9.35 7.18 30.25
C VAL A 291 -8.65 7.64 28.97
N TRP A 292 -9.34 8.49 28.21
CA TRP A 292 -8.86 8.95 26.90
C TRP A 292 -7.83 10.08 27.04
N GLN A 293 -6.87 10.12 26.11
CA GLN A 293 -6.00 11.28 25.96
C GLN A 293 -6.79 12.49 25.41
N LYS A 294 -6.27 13.71 25.59
CA LYS A 294 -6.97 14.95 25.18
C LYS A 294 -7.21 15.08 23.67
N LYS A 295 -6.48 14.35 22.82
CA LYS A 295 -6.45 14.51 21.35
C LYS A 295 -7.23 13.44 20.57
N VAL A 296 -8.02 12.59 21.25
CA VAL A 296 -8.49 11.29 20.71
C VAL A 296 -9.67 11.39 19.76
N ALA A 297 -10.57 12.33 20.02
CA ALA A 297 -11.77 12.71 19.27
C ALA A 297 -12.69 13.47 20.24
N LYS A 298 -13.77 14.07 19.74
CA LYS A 298 -14.86 14.56 20.61
C LYS A 298 -15.54 13.36 21.29
N LEU A 299 -15.57 13.34 22.62
CA LEU A 299 -16.15 12.25 23.41
C LEU A 299 -17.68 12.39 23.56
N PRO A 300 -18.44 11.29 23.70
CA PRO A 300 -17.99 9.89 23.74
C PRO A 300 -17.49 9.42 22.38
N LEU A 301 -16.70 8.34 22.31
CA LEU A 301 -16.23 7.83 21.02
C LEU A 301 -17.38 7.39 20.11
N PHE A 302 -18.42 6.81 20.70
CA PHE A 302 -19.66 6.50 20.00
C PHE A 302 -20.85 6.87 20.87
N ASP A 303 -21.82 7.53 20.25
CA ASP A 303 -23.02 8.01 20.95
C ASP A 303 -24.04 6.89 21.22
N TYR A 304 -23.85 5.70 20.62
CA TYR A 304 -24.85 4.63 20.64
C TYR A 304 -24.27 3.25 21.00
N PRO A 305 -24.94 2.49 21.89
CA PRO A 305 -24.56 1.12 22.25
C PRO A 305 -24.39 0.19 21.06
N ARG A 306 -25.21 0.36 20.02
CA ARG A 306 -25.17 -0.48 18.82
C ARG A 306 -23.84 -0.41 18.08
N ALA A 307 -23.27 0.79 17.92
CA ALA A 307 -21.99 0.98 17.25
C ALA A 307 -20.85 0.33 18.05
N VAL A 308 -20.86 0.46 19.38
CA VAL A 308 -19.87 -0.18 20.26
C VAL A 308 -20.03 -1.70 20.27
N ASN A 309 -21.26 -2.22 20.30
CA ASN A 309 -21.52 -3.65 20.21
C ASN A 309 -21.06 -4.25 18.87
N TRP A 310 -21.17 -3.49 17.79
CA TRP A 310 -20.63 -3.88 16.49
C TRP A 310 -19.09 -3.86 16.51
N LEU A 311 -18.48 -2.79 17.04
CA LEU A 311 -17.03 -2.63 17.19
C LEU A 311 -16.40 -3.85 17.90
N PHE A 312 -16.97 -4.26 19.04
CA PHE A 312 -16.46 -5.37 19.85
C PHE A 312 -16.58 -6.76 19.20
N LYS A 313 -17.20 -6.86 18.02
CA LYS A 313 -17.30 -8.10 17.23
C LYS A 313 -16.35 -8.12 16.03
N GLN A 314 -15.56 -7.07 15.83
CA GLN A 314 -14.69 -6.95 14.66
C GLN A 314 -13.30 -7.57 14.93
N SER A 315 -12.60 -7.91 13.84
CA SER A 315 -11.24 -8.42 13.90
C SER A 315 -10.20 -7.31 14.14
N ALA A 316 -8.97 -7.72 14.45
CA ALA A 316 -7.85 -6.82 14.70
C ALA A 316 -7.59 -5.86 13.53
N GLU A 317 -7.61 -6.35 12.29
CA GLU A 317 -7.31 -5.54 11.10
C GLU A 317 -8.29 -4.37 10.94
N VAL A 318 -9.57 -4.59 11.25
CA VAL A 318 -10.61 -3.55 11.21
C VAL A 318 -10.41 -2.56 12.36
N LEU A 319 -10.18 -3.08 13.58
CA LEU A 319 -10.08 -2.26 14.79
C LEU A 319 -8.78 -1.44 14.86
N ASP A 320 -7.70 -1.92 14.28
CA ASP A 320 -6.42 -1.21 14.18
C ASP A 320 -6.52 -0.04 13.22
N TRP A 321 -7.16 -0.26 12.08
CA TRP A 321 -7.46 0.82 11.16
C TRP A 321 -8.40 1.84 11.79
N LEU A 322 -9.44 1.40 12.50
CA LEU A 322 -10.35 2.31 13.20
C LEU A 322 -9.63 3.14 14.25
N SER A 323 -8.80 2.52 15.09
CA SER A 323 -8.07 3.25 16.13
C SER A 323 -7.02 4.23 15.55
N ARG A 324 -6.49 4.02 14.33
CA ARG A 324 -5.69 5.04 13.61
C ARG A 324 -6.53 6.22 13.14
N ASN A 325 -7.79 5.99 12.76
CA ASN A 325 -8.60 6.97 12.02
C ASN A 325 -9.79 7.54 12.82
N ILE A 326 -10.02 7.12 14.07
CA ILE A 326 -11.20 7.48 14.86
C ILE A 326 -11.29 8.97 15.19
N GLN A 327 -10.17 9.70 15.11
CA GLN A 327 -10.11 11.16 15.26
C GLN A 327 -10.95 11.87 14.20
N HIS A 328 -11.13 11.26 13.02
CA HIS A 328 -12.02 11.77 12.00
C HIS A 328 -13.47 11.39 12.31
N SER A 329 -14.30 12.35 12.70
CA SER A 329 -15.72 12.10 13.01
C SER A 329 -16.52 11.46 11.87
N SER A 330 -16.07 11.61 10.62
CA SER A 330 -16.64 10.90 9.47
C SER A 330 -16.51 9.37 9.58
N VAL A 331 -15.42 8.87 10.19
CA VAL A 331 -15.24 7.44 10.46
C VAL A 331 -16.25 6.95 11.48
N ARG A 332 -16.54 7.74 12.52
CA ARG A 332 -17.58 7.42 13.52
C ARG A 332 -18.97 7.31 12.88
N VAL A 333 -19.28 8.21 11.95
CA VAL A 333 -20.52 8.16 11.14
C VAL A 333 -20.57 6.89 10.31
N ALA A 334 -19.48 6.54 9.60
CA ALA A 334 -19.41 5.33 8.80
C ALA A 334 -19.61 4.07 9.65
N VAL A 335 -18.94 3.95 10.80
CA VAL A 335 -19.10 2.83 11.73
C VAL A 335 -20.53 2.74 12.26
N THR A 336 -21.13 3.87 12.64
CA THR A 336 -22.51 3.90 13.14
C THR A 336 -23.48 3.43 12.06
N ALA A 337 -23.33 3.90 10.82
CA ALA A 337 -24.11 3.44 9.68
C ALA A 337 -23.93 1.95 9.42
N PHE A 338 -22.69 1.45 9.49
CA PHE A 338 -22.37 0.06 9.25
C PHE A 338 -22.89 -0.88 10.36
N SER A 339 -23.02 -0.40 11.59
CA SER A 339 -23.60 -1.16 12.71
C SER A 339 -25.07 -1.56 12.52
N PHE A 340 -25.77 -0.95 11.55
CA PHE A 340 -27.12 -1.34 11.14
C PHE A 340 -27.17 -2.43 10.06
N ILE A 341 -26.02 -2.84 9.53
CA ILE A 341 -25.86 -3.87 8.51
C ILE A 341 -25.48 -5.18 9.21
N ASP A 342 -26.00 -6.30 8.71
CA ASP A 342 -25.48 -7.62 9.11
C ASP A 342 -24.16 -7.89 8.38
N SER A 343 -23.05 -7.80 9.12
CA SER A 343 -21.70 -8.07 8.64
C SER A 343 -21.13 -9.40 9.15
N SER A 344 -21.95 -10.26 9.76
CA SER A 344 -21.48 -11.50 10.41
C SER A 344 -20.80 -12.49 9.46
N GLN A 345 -21.23 -12.54 8.20
CA GLN A 345 -20.69 -13.41 7.15
C GLN A 345 -19.64 -12.72 6.27
N ALA A 346 -19.38 -11.42 6.50
CA ALA A 346 -18.43 -10.66 5.69
C ALA A 346 -17.01 -10.88 6.19
N HIS A 347 -16.09 -11.17 5.27
CA HIS A 347 -14.67 -11.27 5.59
C HIS A 347 -14.14 -9.92 6.12
N PRO A 348 -13.25 -9.89 7.13
CA PRO A 348 -12.71 -8.66 7.69
C PRO A 348 -12.15 -7.67 6.66
N GLN A 349 -11.41 -8.17 5.67
CA GLN A 349 -10.84 -7.34 4.62
C GLN A 349 -11.91 -6.62 3.79
N VAL A 350 -13.09 -7.24 3.57
CA VAL A 350 -14.24 -6.62 2.89
C VAL A 350 -14.87 -5.53 3.76
N ILE A 351 -15.00 -5.77 5.06
CA ILE A 351 -15.48 -4.77 6.03
C ILE A 351 -14.55 -3.56 6.02
N LEU A 352 -13.24 -3.80 6.15
CA LEU A 352 -12.22 -2.76 6.14
C LEU A 352 -12.22 -1.96 4.84
N ALA A 353 -12.25 -2.63 3.68
CA ALA A 353 -12.32 -1.96 2.38
C ALA A 353 -13.59 -1.11 2.24
N THR A 354 -14.72 -1.58 2.77
CA THR A 354 -15.98 -0.81 2.76
C THR A 354 -15.86 0.45 3.64
N LEU A 355 -15.32 0.34 4.84
CA LEU A 355 -15.12 1.51 5.71
C LEU A 355 -14.18 2.54 5.07
N GLN A 356 -13.06 2.09 4.51
CA GLN A 356 -12.10 2.94 3.81
C GLN A 356 -12.71 3.64 2.60
N TYR A 357 -13.56 2.95 1.83
CA TYR A 357 -14.25 3.54 0.68
C TYR A 357 -15.16 4.72 1.10
N PHE A 358 -15.86 4.58 2.23
CA PHE A 358 -16.84 5.56 2.71
C PHE A 358 -16.30 6.56 3.76
N GLN A 359 -15.04 6.42 4.19
CA GLN A 359 -14.49 7.18 5.32
C GLN A 359 -14.61 8.70 5.18
N HIS A 360 -14.50 9.25 3.96
CA HIS A 360 -14.55 10.70 3.73
C HIS A 360 -15.90 11.22 3.23
N CYS A 361 -16.73 10.37 2.62
CA CYS A 361 -18.01 10.80 2.03
C CYS A 361 -19.23 10.54 2.94
N SER A 362 -19.11 9.60 3.88
CA SER A 362 -20.17 9.25 4.84
C SER A 362 -20.68 10.47 5.61
N ALA A 363 -19.78 11.37 6.03
CA ALA A 363 -20.13 12.62 6.69
C ALA A 363 -21.07 13.49 5.86
N ARG A 364 -20.77 13.73 4.58
CA ARG A 364 -21.61 14.55 3.70
C ARG A 364 -22.99 13.91 3.49
N MET A 365 -23.02 12.60 3.25
CA MET A 365 -24.26 11.84 3.09
C MET A 365 -25.12 11.86 4.37
N PHE A 366 -24.48 11.72 5.53
CA PHE A 366 -25.13 11.81 6.84
C PHE A 366 -25.70 13.20 7.10
N ILE A 367 -24.93 14.27 6.84
CA ILE A 367 -25.38 15.65 7.03
C ILE A 367 -26.59 15.95 6.14
N HIS A 368 -26.59 15.53 4.88
CA HIS A 368 -27.77 15.69 4.02
C HIS A 368 -29.00 14.97 4.58
N SER A 369 -28.81 13.77 5.14
CA SER A 369 -29.91 13.03 5.77
C SER A 369 -30.40 13.72 7.05
N CYS A 370 -29.50 14.19 7.91
CA CYS A 370 -29.86 14.95 9.12
C CYS A 370 -30.59 16.25 8.77
N HIS A 371 -30.07 17.01 7.81
CA HIS A 371 -30.71 18.24 7.36
C HIS A 371 -32.14 18.00 6.85
N TYR A 372 -32.36 16.91 6.10
CA TYR A 372 -33.70 16.54 5.65
C TYR A 372 -34.66 16.29 6.81
N PHE A 373 -34.28 15.44 7.78
CA PHE A 373 -35.13 15.15 8.94
C PHE A 373 -35.30 16.40 9.84
N ALA A 374 -34.24 17.19 10.01
CA ALA A 374 -34.29 18.42 10.79
C ALA A 374 -35.32 19.42 10.26
N MET A 375 -35.45 19.53 8.93
CA MET A 375 -36.46 20.38 8.30
C MET A 375 -37.86 19.79 8.39
N GLN A 376 -38.01 18.47 8.29
CA GLN A 376 -39.32 17.82 8.33
C GLN A 376 -39.92 17.74 9.74
N GLU A 377 -39.09 17.57 10.75
CA GLU A 377 -39.50 17.33 12.13
C GLU A 377 -39.18 18.52 13.06
N ALA A 378 -38.88 19.69 12.49
CA ALA A 378 -38.62 20.94 13.24
C ALA A 378 -37.59 20.76 14.37
N TRP A 379 -36.44 20.14 14.06
CA TRP A 379 -35.42 19.83 15.08
C TRP A 379 -34.81 21.08 15.73
N PHE A 380 -34.80 22.22 15.03
CA PHE A 380 -34.22 23.45 15.55
C PHE A 380 -35.10 24.12 16.61
N GLU A 381 -36.40 23.84 16.57
CA GLU A 381 -37.42 24.28 17.54
C GLU A 381 -37.68 23.22 18.64
N HIS A 382 -37.05 22.05 18.55
CA HIS A 382 -37.26 20.95 19.49
C HIS A 382 -36.78 21.27 20.91
N GLU A 383 -37.54 20.90 21.94
CA GLU A 383 -37.26 21.25 23.35
C GLU A 383 -35.88 20.76 23.85
N CYS A 384 -35.41 19.64 23.29
CA CYS A 384 -34.10 19.07 23.62
C CYS A 384 -32.93 19.72 22.87
N ASN A 385 -33.18 20.60 21.91
CA ASN A 385 -32.14 21.36 21.22
C ASN A 385 -31.83 22.65 21.99
N GLN A 386 -30.79 22.60 22.82
CA GLN A 386 -30.40 23.74 23.65
C GLN A 386 -29.29 24.60 23.04
N GLY A 387 -28.66 24.15 21.93
CA GLY A 387 -27.36 24.69 21.52
C GLY A 387 -27.19 25.01 20.04
N MET A 388 -28.11 24.61 19.15
CA MET A 388 -27.90 24.73 17.70
C MET A 388 -29.03 25.51 17.02
N MET A 389 -28.70 26.28 15.98
CA MET A 389 -29.67 26.95 15.12
C MET A 389 -29.27 26.85 13.64
N LEU A 390 -30.22 27.00 12.72
CA LEU A 390 -29.91 26.96 11.29
C LEU A 390 -29.33 28.30 10.82
N LYS A 391 -28.16 28.27 10.17
CA LYS A 391 -27.52 29.46 9.61
C LYS A 391 -28.41 30.11 8.54
N GLY A 392 -28.69 31.40 8.69
CA GLY A 392 -29.57 32.17 7.80
C GLY A 392 -30.93 32.52 8.40
N GLN A 393 -31.27 31.97 9.58
CA GLN A 393 -32.38 32.47 10.40
C GLN A 393 -31.95 33.73 11.17
N SER A 394 -32.88 34.65 11.40
CA SER A 394 -32.63 35.91 12.13
C SER A 394 -32.18 35.62 13.56
N GLN A 395 -30.88 35.71 13.82
CA GLN A 395 -30.30 35.50 15.15
C GLN A 395 -30.52 36.77 15.98
N SER A 396 -31.27 36.65 17.09
CA SER A 396 -31.35 37.73 18.06
C SER A 396 -29.99 37.90 18.76
N LEU A 397 -29.66 39.10 19.23
CA LEU A 397 -28.39 39.37 19.95
C LEU A 397 -28.23 38.53 21.23
N GLU A 398 -29.33 37.98 21.76
CA GLU A 398 -29.38 37.14 22.97
C GLU A 398 -29.32 35.63 22.67
N ASP A 399 -29.37 35.23 21.39
CA ASP A 399 -29.34 33.82 21.00
C ASP A 399 -27.88 33.31 20.94
N HIS A 400 -27.44 32.68 22.03
CA HIS A 400 -26.09 32.10 22.17
C HIS A 400 -25.93 30.73 21.46
N ARG A 401 -26.93 30.24 20.72
CA ARG A 401 -26.83 28.98 19.98
C ARG A 401 -25.83 29.08 18.82
N ILE A 402 -25.20 27.95 18.50
CA ILE A 402 -24.25 27.82 17.40
C ILE A 402 -25.03 27.72 16.07
N ALA A 403 -24.74 28.63 15.14
CA ALA A 403 -25.34 28.63 13.82
C ALA A 403 -24.65 27.61 12.88
N ILE A 404 -25.36 26.55 12.52
CA ILE A 404 -24.83 25.45 11.69
C ILE A 404 -25.42 25.48 10.28
N SER A 405 -24.64 25.04 9.30
CA SER A 405 -25.09 24.81 7.92
C SER A 405 -24.88 23.35 7.51
N PRO A 406 -25.52 22.83 6.44
CA PRO A 406 -25.32 21.46 5.97
C PRO A 406 -23.94 21.28 5.31
N SER A 407 -22.88 21.38 6.11
CA SER A 407 -21.47 21.33 5.71
C SER A 407 -20.68 20.42 6.65
N ILE A 408 -19.66 19.76 6.11
CA ILE A 408 -18.77 18.85 6.87
C ILE A 408 -18.05 19.56 8.02
N LEU A 409 -17.91 20.88 7.95
CA LEU A 409 -17.32 21.69 9.01
C LEU A 409 -18.13 21.65 10.31
N TYR A 410 -19.43 21.37 10.23
CA TYR A 410 -20.33 21.29 11.37
C TYR A 410 -20.72 19.84 11.70
N LEU A 411 -19.90 18.86 11.31
CA LEU A 411 -20.25 17.44 11.44
C LEU A 411 -20.52 17.05 12.89
N ASP A 412 -19.66 17.48 13.81
CA ASP A 412 -19.80 17.17 15.23
C ASP A 412 -21.06 17.83 15.82
N GLU A 413 -21.41 19.04 15.37
CA GLU A 413 -22.63 19.74 15.78
C GLU A 413 -23.89 19.05 15.23
N TRP A 414 -23.84 18.53 13.99
CA TRP A 414 -24.92 17.72 13.43
C TRP A 414 -25.11 16.40 14.17
N MET A 415 -24.01 15.74 14.57
CA MET A 415 -24.06 14.54 15.40
C MET A 415 -24.68 14.83 16.78
N ASP A 416 -24.26 15.92 17.43
CA ASP A 416 -24.80 16.36 18.72
C ASP A 416 -26.29 16.72 18.63
N LEU A 417 -26.70 17.48 17.61
CA LEU A 417 -28.10 17.84 17.40
C LEU A 417 -28.97 16.59 17.24
N MET A 418 -28.55 15.66 16.39
CA MET A 418 -29.25 14.40 16.17
C MET A 418 -29.33 13.58 17.45
N ARG A 419 -28.25 13.50 18.23
CA ARG A 419 -28.24 12.83 19.54
C ARG A 419 -29.23 13.44 20.52
N ASN A 420 -29.25 14.77 20.62
CA ASN A 420 -30.10 15.49 21.57
C ASN A 420 -31.59 15.34 21.22
N VAL A 421 -31.95 15.47 19.93
CA VAL A 421 -33.34 15.36 19.48
C VAL A 421 -33.84 13.92 19.53
N THR A 422 -33.01 12.94 19.16
CA THR A 422 -33.43 11.53 19.16
C THR A 422 -33.48 10.91 20.55
N GLN A 423 -32.79 11.49 21.55
CA GLN A 423 -32.68 10.97 22.91
C GLN A 423 -32.31 9.47 22.99
N GLY A 424 -31.53 8.98 22.02
CA GLY A 424 -31.14 7.56 21.95
C GLY A 424 -32.21 6.62 21.38
N ASN A 425 -33.30 7.12 20.80
CA ASN A 425 -34.31 6.29 20.13
C ASN A 425 -33.74 5.60 18.88
N GLU A 426 -33.42 4.31 19.01
CA GLU A 426 -32.80 3.51 17.95
C GLU A 426 -33.61 3.49 16.64
N GLN A 427 -34.95 3.59 16.70
CA GLN A 427 -35.77 3.54 15.50
C GLN A 427 -35.60 4.81 14.66
N ILE A 428 -35.54 5.98 15.30
CA ILE A 428 -35.33 7.26 14.61
C ILE A 428 -33.91 7.32 14.06
N ILE A 429 -32.93 6.94 14.86
CA ILE A 429 -31.51 6.87 14.43
C ILE A 429 -31.38 5.96 13.21
N LYS A 430 -31.99 4.78 13.24
CA LYS A 430 -32.00 3.85 12.10
C LYS A 430 -32.60 4.47 10.85
N LYS A 431 -33.67 5.28 10.96
CA LYS A 431 -34.28 5.97 9.80
C LYS A 431 -33.32 6.98 9.20
N ILE A 432 -32.60 7.75 10.02
CA ILE A 432 -31.61 8.74 9.58
C ILE A 432 -30.45 8.06 8.84
N TYR A 433 -29.91 6.97 9.40
CA TYR A 433 -28.79 6.24 8.79
C TYR A 433 -29.19 5.31 7.64
N LEU A 434 -30.49 5.01 7.46
CA LEU A 434 -30.99 3.96 6.57
C LEU A 434 -30.43 4.03 5.15
N ARG A 435 -30.39 5.23 4.55
CA ARG A 435 -29.91 5.43 3.18
C ARG A 435 -28.41 5.10 3.10
N LEU A 436 -27.62 5.63 4.04
CA LEU A 436 -26.18 5.40 4.10
C LEU A 436 -25.88 3.91 4.33
N SER A 437 -26.55 3.27 5.28
CA SER A 437 -26.41 1.83 5.55
C SER A 437 -26.73 0.97 4.33
N ARG A 438 -27.79 1.29 3.57
CA ARG A 438 -28.14 0.54 2.35
C ARG A 438 -27.10 0.65 1.25
N VAL A 439 -26.52 1.84 1.07
CA VAL A 439 -25.46 2.06 0.07
C VAL A 439 -24.18 1.33 0.46
N MET A 440 -23.77 1.43 1.73
CA MET A 440 -22.61 0.69 2.24
C MET A 440 -22.83 -0.82 2.16
N GLN A 441 -24.05 -1.30 2.43
CA GLN A 441 -24.40 -2.71 2.29
C GLN A 441 -24.33 -3.17 0.83
N ALA A 442 -24.83 -2.39 -0.12
CA ALA A 442 -24.76 -2.71 -1.54
C ALA A 442 -23.30 -2.86 -2.01
N TYR A 443 -22.41 -1.97 -1.55
CA TYR A 443 -20.97 -2.06 -1.81
C TYR A 443 -20.33 -3.31 -1.18
N MET A 444 -20.55 -3.52 0.12
CA MET A 444 -20.02 -4.67 0.87
C MET A 444 -20.44 -6.00 0.23
N LEU A 445 -21.73 -6.15 -0.11
CA LEU A 445 -22.25 -7.36 -0.74
C LEU A 445 -21.68 -7.56 -2.14
N TYR A 446 -21.43 -6.49 -2.89
CA TYR A 446 -20.77 -6.59 -4.19
C TYR A 446 -19.33 -7.05 -4.06
N LEU A 447 -18.54 -6.46 -3.14
CA LEU A 447 -17.18 -6.92 -2.85
C LEU A 447 -17.16 -8.39 -2.43
N HIS A 448 -18.01 -8.76 -1.46
CA HIS A 448 -18.14 -10.14 -1.02
C HIS A 448 -18.49 -11.11 -2.17
N LYS A 449 -19.37 -10.68 -3.09
CA LYS A 449 -19.74 -11.48 -4.26
C LYS A 449 -18.56 -11.71 -5.20
N ILE A 450 -17.79 -10.66 -5.53
CA ILE A 450 -16.67 -10.79 -6.47
C ILE A 450 -15.47 -11.51 -5.88
N THR A 451 -15.32 -11.53 -4.55
CA THR A 451 -14.24 -12.25 -3.84
C THR A 451 -14.66 -13.60 -3.28
N ARG A 452 -15.88 -14.08 -3.55
CA ARG A 452 -16.41 -15.32 -2.95
C ARG A 452 -15.55 -16.56 -3.20
N GLY A 453 -14.85 -16.61 -4.33
CA GLY A 453 -13.98 -17.72 -4.72
C GLY A 453 -12.55 -17.61 -4.21
N PHE A 454 -12.21 -16.59 -3.41
CA PHE A 454 -10.85 -16.40 -2.93
C PHE A 454 -10.56 -17.26 -1.70
N GLY A 455 -9.36 -17.85 -1.64
CA GLY A 455 -8.83 -18.38 -0.39
C GLY A 455 -8.43 -17.25 0.57
N ASN A 456 -8.24 -17.58 1.85
CA ASN A 456 -7.92 -16.60 2.90
C ASN A 456 -6.66 -15.77 2.57
N ASP A 457 -5.65 -16.36 1.94
CA ASP A 457 -4.41 -15.66 1.60
C ASP A 457 -4.63 -14.58 0.53
N LEU A 458 -5.48 -14.85 -0.47
CA LEU A 458 -5.86 -13.88 -1.50
C LEU A 458 -6.71 -12.75 -0.92
N MET A 459 -7.48 -13.01 0.14
CA MET A 459 -8.31 -11.98 0.78
C MET A 459 -7.49 -10.84 1.38
N ALA A 460 -6.25 -11.10 1.80
CA ALA A 460 -5.32 -10.06 2.25
C ALA A 460 -5.01 -9.02 1.16
N TYR A 461 -5.17 -9.41 -0.12
CA TYR A 461 -4.76 -8.62 -1.28
C TYR A 461 -5.89 -7.95 -2.06
N ILE A 462 -7.11 -7.92 -1.54
CA ILE A 462 -8.22 -7.29 -2.26
C ILE A 462 -8.01 -5.77 -2.46
N ARG A 463 -7.25 -5.14 -1.57
CA ARG A 463 -6.94 -3.71 -1.61
C ARG A 463 -5.73 -3.42 -2.49
N PRO A 464 -5.79 -2.43 -3.40
CA PRO A 464 -4.68 -2.14 -4.32
C PRO A 464 -3.32 -1.88 -3.64
N GLU A 465 -3.32 -1.25 -2.46
CA GLU A 465 -2.10 -0.85 -1.75
C GLU A 465 -1.28 -2.07 -1.31
N THR A 466 -1.95 -3.19 -1.05
CA THR A 466 -1.32 -4.44 -0.57
C THR A 466 -0.64 -5.24 -1.69
N HIS A 467 -0.83 -4.87 -2.97
CA HIS A 467 -0.22 -5.56 -4.11
C HIS A 467 1.29 -5.34 -4.19
N GLN A 468 1.83 -4.42 -3.39
CA GLN A 468 3.27 -4.15 -3.28
C GLN A 468 3.96 -5.07 -2.26
N ASN A 469 3.20 -5.87 -1.50
CA ASN A 469 3.75 -6.75 -0.49
C ASN A 469 4.58 -7.87 -1.13
N ARG A 470 5.63 -8.29 -0.42
CA ARG A 470 6.59 -9.33 -0.81
C ARG A 470 5.91 -10.61 -1.29
N GLU A 471 4.93 -11.10 -0.52
CA GLU A 471 4.26 -12.38 -0.78
C GLU A 471 3.12 -12.31 -1.81
N PHE A 472 2.81 -11.14 -2.37
CA PHE A 472 1.68 -11.03 -3.30
C PHE A 472 1.88 -11.92 -4.54
N TYR A 473 3.08 -11.90 -5.13
CA TYR A 473 3.39 -12.68 -6.33
C TYR A 473 3.50 -14.18 -6.05
N SER A 474 4.07 -14.58 -4.91
CA SER A 474 4.15 -15.99 -4.49
C SER A 474 2.75 -16.57 -4.27
N VAL A 475 1.86 -15.81 -3.62
CA VAL A 475 0.45 -16.19 -3.44
C VAL A 475 -0.25 -16.31 -4.80
N LEU A 476 -0.13 -15.33 -5.71
CA LEU A 476 -0.74 -15.45 -7.04
C LEU A 476 -0.26 -16.69 -7.81
N GLN A 477 1.03 -17.04 -7.71
CA GLN A 477 1.59 -18.25 -8.33
C GLN A 477 1.01 -19.53 -7.72
N HIS A 478 0.83 -19.59 -6.40
CA HIS A 478 0.19 -20.71 -5.72
C HIS A 478 -1.23 -20.97 -6.24
N TYR A 479 -2.00 -19.90 -6.45
CA TYR A 479 -3.35 -19.96 -7.01
C TYR A 479 -3.39 -20.01 -8.56
N LYS A 480 -2.22 -20.10 -9.23
CA LYS A 480 -2.08 -20.14 -10.71
C LYS A 480 -2.80 -18.97 -11.42
N MET A 481 -2.77 -17.79 -10.82
CA MET A 481 -3.49 -16.61 -11.33
C MET A 481 -2.50 -15.54 -11.79
N ARG A 482 -2.74 -14.91 -12.95
CA ARG A 482 -1.93 -13.77 -13.40
C ARG A 482 -2.37 -12.48 -12.70
N GLN A 483 -1.44 -11.54 -12.53
CA GLN A 483 -1.71 -10.25 -11.87
C GLN A 483 -2.85 -9.48 -12.56
N ASP A 484 -2.87 -9.44 -13.88
CA ASP A 484 -3.93 -8.74 -14.63
C ASP A 484 -5.28 -9.42 -14.49
N GLU A 485 -5.32 -10.76 -14.38
CA GLU A 485 -6.55 -11.51 -14.14
C GLU A 485 -7.12 -11.19 -12.77
N PHE A 486 -6.28 -11.18 -11.74
CA PHE A 486 -6.67 -10.79 -10.38
C PHE A 486 -7.23 -9.37 -10.35
N ARG A 487 -6.50 -8.40 -10.92
CA ARG A 487 -6.93 -6.99 -10.96
C ARG A 487 -8.24 -6.80 -11.72
N GLN A 488 -8.48 -7.56 -12.79
CA GLN A 488 -9.70 -7.46 -13.60
C GLN A 488 -10.98 -7.75 -12.83
N ILE A 489 -10.93 -8.54 -11.76
CA ILE A 489 -12.08 -8.90 -10.91
C ILE A 489 -12.69 -7.66 -10.25
N PHE A 490 -11.87 -6.66 -9.94
CA PHE A 490 -12.26 -5.46 -9.22
C PHE A 490 -12.72 -4.32 -10.12
N TYR A 491 -12.83 -4.52 -11.44
CA TYR A 491 -13.31 -3.49 -12.36
C TYR A 491 -14.81 -3.60 -12.60
N LEU A 492 -15.50 -2.47 -12.44
CA LEU A 492 -16.86 -2.27 -12.91
C LEU A 492 -16.81 -2.05 -14.42
N ARG A 493 -17.62 -2.82 -15.17
CA ARG A 493 -17.75 -2.71 -16.62
C ARG A 493 -19.19 -2.37 -16.96
N GLY A 494 -19.38 -1.30 -17.73
CA GLY A 494 -20.69 -0.89 -18.21
C GLY A 494 -20.55 0.06 -19.38
N ARG A 495 -21.22 -0.26 -20.49
CA ARG A 495 -20.94 0.35 -21.80
C ARG A 495 -19.43 0.24 -22.08
N ASN A 496 -18.77 1.35 -22.38
CA ASN A 496 -17.32 1.42 -22.66
C ASN A 496 -16.52 2.02 -21.50
N ILE A 497 -17.13 2.20 -20.33
CA ILE A 497 -16.46 2.73 -19.14
C ILE A 497 -15.94 1.57 -18.30
N ARG A 498 -14.66 1.66 -17.94
CA ARG A 498 -13.95 0.73 -17.06
C ARG A 498 -13.39 1.51 -15.89
N VAL A 499 -13.90 1.24 -14.70
CA VAL A 499 -13.52 1.95 -13.46
C VAL A 499 -13.30 0.92 -12.36
N SER A 500 -12.32 1.13 -11.50
CA SER A 500 -12.11 0.24 -10.35
C SER A 500 -13.25 0.41 -9.34
N VAL A 501 -13.67 -0.67 -8.70
CA VAL A 501 -14.64 -0.64 -7.59
C VAL A 501 -14.15 0.19 -6.41
N PHE A 502 -12.85 0.45 -6.31
CA PHE A 502 -12.25 1.29 -5.27
C PHE A 502 -12.16 2.78 -5.64
N ASP A 503 -12.44 3.16 -6.89
CA ASP A 503 -12.37 4.55 -7.34
C ASP A 503 -13.56 5.39 -6.85
N SER A 504 -13.37 6.71 -6.84
CA SER A 504 -14.38 7.67 -6.38
C SER A 504 -15.61 7.79 -7.27
N TYR A 505 -15.61 7.19 -8.46
CA TYR A 505 -16.59 7.44 -9.50
C TYR A 505 -18.06 7.32 -9.04
N VAL A 506 -18.40 6.23 -8.35
CA VAL A 506 -19.76 6.03 -7.81
C VAL A 506 -19.97 6.88 -6.54
N ARG A 507 -18.93 7.05 -5.73
CA ARG A 507 -18.95 7.88 -4.51
C ARG A 507 -19.34 9.32 -4.82
N ASP A 508 -18.79 9.90 -5.88
CA ASP A 508 -19.03 11.30 -6.25
C ASP A 508 -20.50 11.52 -6.65
N TYR A 509 -21.07 10.58 -7.40
CA TYR A 509 -22.50 10.53 -7.70
C TYR A 509 -23.36 10.42 -6.43
N LEU A 510 -23.01 9.51 -5.52
CA LEU A 510 -23.79 9.24 -4.31
C LEU A 510 -23.93 10.49 -3.44
N VAL A 511 -22.94 11.38 -3.38
CA VAL A 511 -23.05 12.60 -2.59
C VAL A 511 -24.16 13.51 -3.13
N GLU A 512 -24.24 13.71 -4.45
CA GLU A 512 -25.32 14.51 -5.06
C GLU A 512 -26.67 13.78 -4.96
N PHE A 513 -26.69 12.45 -5.12
CA PHE A 513 -27.89 11.64 -4.88
C PHE A 513 -28.44 11.81 -3.46
N PHE A 514 -27.57 11.97 -2.46
CA PHE A 514 -27.97 12.20 -1.08
C PHE A 514 -28.57 13.58 -0.86
N LYS A 515 -27.96 14.60 -1.45
CA LYS A 515 -28.43 15.99 -1.43
C LYS A 515 -29.82 16.15 -2.04
N ASP A 516 -30.14 15.40 -3.09
CA ASP A 516 -31.48 15.35 -3.71
C ASP A 516 -32.53 14.58 -2.88
N ASN A 517 -32.16 14.04 -1.71
CA ASN A 517 -33.05 13.26 -0.83
C ASN A 517 -33.75 12.05 -1.48
N LYS A 518 -33.15 11.48 -2.54
CA LYS A 518 -33.68 10.31 -3.24
C LYS A 518 -33.68 9.04 -2.35
N PRO A 519 -34.78 8.27 -2.29
CA PRO A 519 -34.83 7.05 -1.49
C PRO A 519 -33.92 5.96 -2.07
N VAL A 520 -33.29 5.16 -1.20
CA VAL A 520 -32.50 3.98 -1.59
C VAL A 520 -33.34 2.73 -1.31
N ALA A 521 -33.70 1.95 -2.33
CA ALA A 521 -34.47 0.71 -2.13
C ALA A 521 -33.61 -0.39 -1.46
N LYS A 522 -34.25 -1.39 -0.84
CA LYS A 522 -33.52 -2.50 -0.19
C LYS A 522 -32.78 -3.41 -1.18
N ASN A 523 -33.27 -3.50 -2.41
CA ASN A 523 -32.75 -4.35 -3.47
C ASN A 523 -31.78 -3.62 -4.41
N THR A 524 -31.38 -2.38 -4.09
CA THR A 524 -30.42 -1.64 -4.91
C THR A 524 -29.06 -2.32 -4.85
N SER A 525 -28.50 -2.64 -6.01
CA SER A 525 -27.18 -3.25 -6.14
C SER A 525 -26.11 -2.21 -6.43
N TRP A 526 -24.85 -2.53 -6.12
CA TRP A 526 -23.72 -1.65 -6.46
C TRP A 526 -23.59 -1.40 -7.97
N ILE A 527 -23.87 -2.42 -8.80
CA ILE A 527 -23.92 -2.28 -10.26
C ILE A 527 -25.03 -1.30 -10.68
N GLY A 528 -26.18 -1.31 -10.00
CA GLY A 528 -27.25 -0.35 -10.23
C GLY A 528 -26.80 1.09 -9.97
N PHE A 529 -26.10 1.33 -8.84
CA PHE A 529 -25.51 2.64 -8.56
C PHE A 529 -24.43 3.02 -9.58
N TYR A 530 -23.64 2.06 -10.03
CA TYR A 530 -22.63 2.30 -11.07
C TYR A 530 -23.25 2.79 -12.38
N HIS A 531 -24.34 2.16 -12.86
CA HIS A 531 -25.04 2.63 -14.06
C HIS A 531 -25.64 4.02 -13.88
N GLN A 532 -26.23 4.30 -12.72
CA GLN A 532 -26.76 5.64 -12.41
C GLN A 532 -25.64 6.69 -12.35
N ALA A 533 -24.48 6.34 -11.79
CA ALA A 533 -23.31 7.20 -11.78
C ALA A 533 -22.81 7.46 -13.20
N THR A 534 -22.77 6.45 -14.07
CA THR A 534 -22.41 6.63 -15.48
C THR A 534 -23.31 7.65 -16.17
N ASP A 535 -24.62 7.53 -16.03
CA ASP A 535 -25.55 8.47 -16.66
C ASP A 535 -25.43 9.87 -16.05
N TRP A 536 -25.20 9.99 -14.74
CA TRP A 536 -24.98 11.26 -14.06
C TRP A 536 -23.70 11.97 -14.50
N HIS A 537 -22.57 11.27 -14.60
CA HIS A 537 -21.31 11.84 -15.06
C HIS A 537 -21.42 12.33 -16.51
N ASN A 538 -22.06 11.55 -17.39
CA ASN A 538 -22.33 11.96 -18.77
C ASN A 538 -23.21 13.22 -18.84
N HIS A 539 -24.20 13.33 -17.95
CA HIS A 539 -25.06 14.50 -17.87
C HIS A 539 -24.31 15.75 -17.39
N ILE A 540 -23.44 15.62 -16.38
CA ILE A 540 -22.60 16.74 -15.91
C ILE A 540 -21.66 17.20 -17.00
N GLN A 541 -20.94 16.28 -17.64
CA GLN A 541 -20.02 16.61 -18.73
C GLN A 541 -20.75 17.35 -19.86
N LYS A 542 -21.96 16.90 -20.24
CA LYS A 542 -22.81 17.59 -21.22
C LYS A 542 -23.12 19.03 -20.77
N ARG A 543 -23.53 19.22 -19.51
CA ARG A 543 -23.84 20.55 -18.97
C ARG A 543 -22.63 21.48 -18.88
N GLU A 544 -21.46 20.95 -18.56
CA GLU A 544 -20.21 21.72 -18.51
C GLU A 544 -19.80 22.22 -19.89
N ILE A 545 -19.82 21.34 -20.90
CA ILE A 545 -19.55 21.71 -22.29
C ILE A 545 -20.54 22.80 -22.75
N ILE A 546 -21.84 22.60 -22.50
CA ILE A 546 -22.87 23.61 -22.84
C ILE A 546 -22.61 24.92 -22.11
N SER A 547 -22.28 24.89 -20.81
CA SER A 547 -22.04 26.09 -20.03
C SER A 547 -20.79 26.85 -20.48
N GLN A 548 -19.72 26.15 -20.87
CA GLN A 548 -18.51 26.77 -21.41
C GLN A 548 -18.81 27.47 -22.74
N LEU A 549 -19.55 26.80 -23.63
CA LEU A 549 -19.90 27.36 -24.94
C LEU A 549 -20.90 28.52 -24.83
N ARG A 550 -21.91 28.41 -23.96
CA ARG A 550 -22.89 29.51 -23.72
C ARG A 550 -22.29 30.76 -23.08
N LYS A 551 -21.18 30.64 -22.33
CA LYS A 551 -20.47 31.82 -21.79
C LYS A 551 -19.83 32.65 -22.90
N ASN A 552 -19.41 32.01 -23.98
CA ASN A 552 -18.67 32.64 -25.06
C ASN A 552 -19.56 32.98 -26.26
N TYR A 553 -20.73 32.35 -26.40
CA TYR A 553 -21.60 32.49 -27.56
C TYR A 553 -23.10 32.42 -27.22
N ALA A 554 -23.89 33.30 -27.80
CA ALA A 554 -25.34 33.41 -27.55
C ALA A 554 -26.20 32.41 -28.35
N VAL A 555 -25.62 31.70 -29.31
CA VAL A 555 -26.33 30.90 -30.32
C VAL A 555 -26.09 29.40 -30.07
N SER A 556 -27.15 28.61 -29.95
CA SER A 556 -27.06 27.14 -29.76
C SER A 556 -27.29 26.32 -31.04
N VAL A 557 -27.75 26.99 -32.12
CA VAL A 557 -28.06 26.41 -33.43
C VAL A 557 -27.44 27.31 -34.50
N TRP A 558 -26.62 26.76 -35.39
CA TRP A 558 -25.99 27.51 -36.48
C TRP A 558 -26.64 27.21 -37.84
N GLN A 559 -26.42 28.12 -38.79
CA GLN A 559 -26.95 27.98 -40.14
C GLN A 559 -26.28 26.80 -40.84
N ALA A 560 -27.09 25.89 -41.36
CA ALA A 560 -26.63 24.73 -42.10
C ALA A 560 -25.95 25.14 -43.42
N VAL A 561 -24.91 24.42 -43.80
CA VAL A 561 -24.30 24.48 -45.14
C VAL A 561 -25.12 23.66 -46.13
N MET A 562 -25.71 22.56 -45.67
CA MET A 562 -26.60 21.71 -46.44
C MET A 562 -28.01 22.33 -46.56
N PRO A 563 -28.65 22.24 -47.74
CA PRO A 563 -30.02 22.71 -47.93
C PRO A 563 -31.05 21.85 -47.15
N GLU A 564 -30.72 20.58 -46.90
CA GLU A 564 -31.52 19.64 -46.14
C GLU A 564 -30.71 19.06 -44.97
N LYS A 565 -31.37 18.73 -43.86
CA LYS A 565 -30.70 18.18 -42.67
C LYS A 565 -29.99 16.85 -42.95
N PHE A 566 -30.56 16.03 -43.84
CA PHE A 566 -30.01 14.76 -44.26
C PHE A 566 -29.83 14.77 -45.77
N MET A 567 -28.67 14.31 -46.26
CA MET A 567 -28.45 14.06 -47.68
C MET A 567 -27.94 12.65 -47.92
N HIS A 568 -28.44 12.05 -49.00
CA HIS A 568 -28.04 10.73 -49.42
C HIS A 568 -27.08 10.82 -50.61
N PHE A 569 -25.91 10.21 -50.47
CA PHE A 569 -24.90 10.15 -51.52
C PHE A 569 -24.36 8.73 -51.67
N SER A 570 -24.46 8.20 -52.89
CA SER A 570 -24.19 6.80 -53.27
C SER A 570 -24.96 5.78 -52.41
N SER A 571 -24.42 5.39 -51.25
CA SER A 571 -25.02 4.44 -50.31
C SER A 571 -24.90 4.86 -48.84
N TRP A 572 -24.72 6.16 -48.62
CA TRP A 572 -24.48 6.76 -47.31
C TRP A 572 -25.47 7.91 -47.06
N SER A 573 -25.79 8.09 -45.79
CA SER A 573 -26.58 9.20 -45.28
C SER A 573 -25.66 10.13 -44.50
N PHE A 574 -25.68 11.42 -44.83
CA PHE A 574 -24.94 12.47 -44.17
C PHE A 574 -25.92 13.38 -43.44
N GLU A 575 -25.79 13.50 -42.12
CA GLU A 575 -26.51 14.47 -41.29
C GLU A 575 -25.54 15.58 -40.90
N GLU A 576 -25.82 16.84 -41.27
CA GLU A 576 -25.04 17.97 -40.78
C GLU A 576 -25.36 18.25 -39.30
N LEU A 577 -24.32 18.30 -38.47
CA LEU A 577 -24.44 18.62 -37.06
C LEU A 577 -24.57 20.13 -36.93
N THR A 578 -25.81 20.63 -36.82
CA THR A 578 -26.17 22.06 -36.82
C THR A 578 -26.63 22.58 -35.45
N ASP A 579 -26.68 21.69 -34.47
CA ASP A 579 -27.19 21.92 -33.14
C ASP A 579 -26.19 21.42 -32.09
N LEU A 580 -25.99 22.21 -31.04
CA LEU A 580 -25.01 21.88 -30.01
C LEU A 580 -25.36 20.62 -29.22
N ASP A 581 -26.65 20.38 -28.93
CA ASP A 581 -27.07 19.17 -28.24
C ASP A 581 -26.79 17.93 -29.09
N ARG A 582 -27.05 18.01 -30.41
CA ARG A 582 -26.74 16.95 -31.38
C ARG A 582 -25.24 16.72 -31.54
N LEU A 583 -24.42 17.77 -31.54
CA LEU A 583 -22.95 17.69 -31.60
C LEU A 583 -22.38 16.97 -30.37
N ILE A 584 -22.90 17.29 -29.18
CA ILE A 584 -22.50 16.64 -27.93
C ILE A 584 -22.96 15.18 -27.91
N GLU A 585 -24.19 14.88 -28.33
CA GLU A 585 -24.68 13.51 -28.46
C GLU A 585 -23.83 12.68 -29.41
N GLU A 586 -23.44 13.26 -30.55
CA GLU A 586 -22.55 12.61 -31.51
C GLU A 586 -21.17 12.34 -30.87
N SER A 587 -20.62 13.32 -30.16
CA SER A 587 -19.33 13.16 -29.48
C SER A 587 -19.36 12.10 -28.40
N GLN A 588 -20.50 11.96 -27.71
CA GLN A 588 -20.72 10.91 -26.70
C GLN A 588 -20.91 9.52 -27.36
N ARG A 589 -21.71 9.44 -28.42
CA ARG A 589 -22.00 8.19 -29.13
C ARG A 589 -20.77 7.65 -29.84
N CYS A 590 -20.06 8.53 -30.54
CA CYS A 590 -18.86 8.20 -31.30
C CYS A 590 -17.59 8.33 -30.47
N GLN A 591 -17.65 8.81 -29.22
CA GLN A 591 -16.48 8.92 -28.33
C GLN A 591 -15.32 9.67 -28.97
N ASN A 592 -15.65 10.81 -29.57
CA ASN A 592 -14.66 11.69 -30.19
C ASN A 592 -14.58 13.00 -29.42
N CYS A 593 -13.54 13.78 -29.70
CA CYS A 593 -13.33 15.08 -29.07
C CYS A 593 -14.05 16.22 -29.83
N LEU A 594 -15.00 15.91 -30.73
CA LEU A 594 -15.58 16.90 -31.63
C LEU A 594 -16.24 18.06 -30.87
N ALA A 595 -17.11 17.78 -29.90
CA ALA A 595 -17.77 18.81 -29.11
C ALA A 595 -16.81 19.57 -28.18
N ALA A 596 -15.73 18.95 -27.70
CA ALA A 596 -14.78 19.61 -26.81
C ALA A 596 -13.76 20.47 -27.57
N SER A 597 -13.32 20.02 -28.75
CA SER A 597 -12.20 20.62 -29.49
C SER A 597 -12.63 21.47 -30.69
N TYR A 598 -13.79 21.18 -31.30
CA TYR A 598 -14.22 21.83 -32.55
C TYR A 598 -15.52 22.62 -32.43
N ALA A 599 -16.26 22.53 -31.32
CA ALA A 599 -17.52 23.27 -31.16
C ALA A 599 -17.36 24.78 -31.39
N GLN A 600 -16.29 25.40 -30.87
CA GLN A 600 -15.99 26.81 -31.12
C GLN A 600 -15.84 27.11 -32.62
N ARG A 601 -14.99 26.35 -33.33
CA ARG A 601 -14.74 26.57 -34.76
C ARG A 601 -15.98 26.33 -35.62
N ILE A 602 -16.83 25.39 -35.22
CA ILE A 602 -18.10 25.14 -35.90
C ILE A 602 -19.03 26.35 -35.73
N MET A 603 -19.12 26.89 -34.52
CA MET A 603 -19.94 28.08 -34.24
C MET A 603 -19.42 29.35 -34.93
N GLU A 604 -18.10 29.48 -35.08
CA GLU A 604 -17.44 30.55 -35.82
C GLU A 604 -17.53 30.39 -37.35
N ARG A 605 -18.18 29.32 -37.83
CA ARG A 605 -18.31 28.96 -39.26
C ARG A 605 -16.96 28.69 -39.94
N GLU A 606 -15.97 28.25 -39.20
CA GLU A 606 -14.67 27.82 -39.74
C GLU A 606 -14.61 26.29 -39.97
N TYR A 607 -15.56 25.55 -39.38
CA TYR A 607 -15.59 24.10 -39.42
C TYR A 607 -17.02 23.57 -39.55
N VAL A 608 -17.19 22.43 -40.20
CA VAL A 608 -18.48 21.74 -40.37
C VAL A 608 -18.28 20.26 -40.08
N ALA A 609 -19.21 19.66 -39.36
CA ALA A 609 -19.15 18.25 -39.01
C ALA A 609 -20.42 17.53 -39.45
N PHE A 610 -20.25 16.31 -39.97
CA PHE A 610 -21.33 15.46 -40.46
C PHE A 610 -21.31 14.11 -39.75
N HIS A 611 -22.48 13.61 -39.39
CA HIS A 611 -22.68 12.21 -39.03
C HIS A 611 -22.94 11.40 -40.31
N MET A 612 -22.02 10.48 -40.62
CA MET A 612 -22.06 9.64 -41.80
C MET A 612 -22.50 8.22 -41.42
N VAL A 613 -23.60 7.74 -41.99
CA VAL A 613 -24.19 6.42 -41.68
C VAL A 613 -24.38 5.60 -42.95
N SER A 614 -24.01 4.32 -42.90
CA SER A 614 -24.24 3.42 -44.03
C SER A 614 -25.74 3.16 -44.20
N GLN A 615 -26.21 2.92 -45.43
CA GLN A 615 -27.62 2.53 -45.65
C GLN A 615 -28.05 1.28 -44.86
N THR A 616 -27.10 0.42 -44.47
CA THR A 616 -27.34 -0.74 -43.60
C THR A 616 -27.51 -0.39 -42.12
N GLY A 617 -27.22 0.86 -41.73
CA GLY A 617 -27.24 1.34 -40.34
C GLY A 617 -26.14 0.75 -39.44
N LYS A 618 -25.20 -0.02 -40.01
CA LYS A 618 -24.16 -0.74 -39.26
C LYS A 618 -22.91 0.09 -39.00
N LEU A 619 -22.56 0.98 -39.93
CA LEU A 619 -21.37 1.81 -39.82
C LEU A 619 -21.78 3.25 -39.55
N HIS A 620 -21.19 3.83 -38.50
CA HIS A 620 -21.31 5.22 -38.11
C HIS A 620 -19.93 5.84 -38.12
N MET A 621 -19.79 7.01 -38.71
CA MET A 621 -18.55 7.76 -38.78
C MET A 621 -18.84 9.24 -38.60
N THR A 622 -17.84 9.99 -38.16
CA THR A 622 -17.89 11.44 -38.05
C THR A 622 -16.93 12.04 -39.08
N LEU A 623 -17.47 12.80 -40.03
CA LEU A 623 -16.72 13.55 -41.03
C LEU A 623 -16.56 14.99 -40.54
N GLY A 624 -15.32 15.48 -40.53
CA GLY A 624 -14.99 16.87 -40.22
C GLY A 624 -14.40 17.58 -41.43
N CYS A 625 -14.81 18.83 -41.66
CA CYS A 625 -14.38 19.66 -42.77
C CYS A 625 -14.10 21.10 -42.32
N TYR A 626 -13.05 21.73 -42.84
CA TYR A 626 -12.88 23.18 -42.73
C TYR A 626 -13.77 23.89 -43.74
N LEU A 627 -14.37 25.01 -43.35
CA LEU A 627 -15.05 25.92 -44.26
C LEU A 627 -14.12 27.10 -44.56
N ARG A 628 -13.60 27.19 -45.79
CA ARG A 628 -12.73 28.29 -46.24
C ARG A 628 -13.26 28.86 -47.54
N GLU A 629 -13.39 30.19 -47.61
CA GLU A 629 -13.86 30.91 -48.80
C GLU A 629 -15.19 30.35 -49.37
N GLY A 630 -16.07 29.84 -48.50
CA GLY A 630 -17.35 29.25 -48.90
C GLY A 630 -17.23 27.87 -49.57
N GLN A 631 -16.14 27.14 -49.33
CA GLN A 631 -15.94 25.75 -49.76
C GLN A 631 -15.56 24.84 -48.58
N LEU A 632 -16.08 23.62 -48.58
CA LEU A 632 -15.69 22.58 -47.63
C LEU A 632 -14.38 21.92 -48.05
N ILE A 633 -13.45 21.82 -47.12
CA ILE A 633 -12.16 21.15 -47.29
C ILE A 633 -12.10 20.00 -46.28
N TYR A 634 -11.83 18.79 -46.78
CA TYR A 634 -11.68 17.60 -45.94
C TYR A 634 -10.61 17.80 -44.86
N ASP A 635 -10.94 17.46 -43.61
CA ASP A 635 -9.99 17.41 -42.50
C ASP A 635 -9.81 15.95 -42.04
N GLN A 636 -10.90 15.31 -41.62
CA GLN A 636 -10.84 13.99 -41.02
C GLN A 636 -12.14 13.20 -41.21
N LEU A 637 -12.02 11.87 -41.25
CA LEU A 637 -13.11 10.92 -41.16
C LEU A 637 -12.71 9.87 -40.13
N GLU A 638 -13.54 9.69 -39.10
CA GLU A 638 -13.25 8.79 -37.99
C GLU A 638 -14.41 7.85 -37.68
N TYR A 639 -14.08 6.61 -37.36
CA TYR A 639 -14.97 5.72 -36.63
C TYR A 639 -15.09 6.16 -35.16
N PRO A 640 -16.01 5.56 -34.40
CA PRO A 640 -16.03 5.75 -32.96
C PRO A 640 -14.65 5.50 -32.32
N HIS A 641 -14.33 6.27 -31.27
CA HIS A 641 -13.08 6.24 -30.50
C HIS A 641 -11.87 6.83 -31.26
N ASN A 642 -12.11 7.82 -32.13
CA ASN A 642 -11.10 8.48 -32.97
C ASN A 642 -10.27 7.51 -33.82
N ARG A 643 -10.85 6.35 -34.18
CA ARG A 643 -10.15 5.37 -35.02
C ARG A 643 -10.22 5.83 -36.46
N LYS A 644 -9.05 6.03 -37.09
CA LYS A 644 -8.97 6.44 -38.49
C LYS A 644 -9.66 5.43 -39.40
N THR A 645 -10.33 5.98 -40.42
CA THR A 645 -11.13 5.23 -41.38
C THR A 645 -10.28 4.76 -42.56
N GLU A 646 -10.62 3.64 -43.18
CA GLU A 646 -9.95 3.14 -44.37
C GLU A 646 -10.11 4.11 -45.56
N TYR A 647 -9.08 4.14 -46.44
CA TYR A 647 -9.02 5.05 -47.59
C TYR A 647 -10.24 4.97 -48.51
N LEU A 648 -10.86 3.78 -48.62
CA LEU A 648 -12.07 3.58 -49.40
C LEU A 648 -13.22 4.51 -48.95
N PHE A 649 -13.46 4.63 -47.64
CA PHE A 649 -14.52 5.46 -47.10
C PHE A 649 -14.15 6.95 -47.12
N VAL A 650 -12.87 7.26 -46.96
CA VAL A 650 -12.35 8.62 -47.15
C VAL A 650 -12.61 9.11 -48.57
N ASN A 651 -12.42 8.27 -49.59
CA ASN A 651 -12.75 8.65 -50.98
C ASN A 651 -14.23 8.98 -51.17
N ILE A 652 -15.13 8.28 -50.49
CA ILE A 652 -16.58 8.57 -50.54
C ILE A 652 -16.85 9.94 -49.92
N ALA A 653 -16.24 10.25 -48.76
CA ALA A 653 -16.35 11.56 -48.13
C ALA A 653 -15.79 12.68 -49.03
N LEU A 654 -14.63 12.47 -49.67
CA LEU A 654 -14.04 13.42 -50.62
C LEU A 654 -14.94 13.65 -51.85
N GLN A 655 -15.54 12.61 -52.39
CA GLN A 655 -16.49 12.72 -53.49
C GLN A 655 -17.75 13.47 -53.08
N PHE A 656 -18.28 13.20 -51.88
CA PHE A 656 -19.40 13.94 -51.31
C PHE A 656 -19.07 15.43 -51.14
N ILE A 657 -17.91 15.77 -50.57
CA ILE A 657 -17.45 17.15 -50.40
C ILE A 657 -17.31 17.87 -51.75
N SER A 658 -16.68 17.22 -52.73
CA SER A 658 -16.51 17.77 -54.08
C SER A 658 -17.87 18.03 -54.74
N TRP A 659 -18.78 17.07 -54.65
CA TRP A 659 -20.15 17.21 -55.15
C TRP A 659 -20.89 18.36 -54.45
N LEU A 660 -20.82 18.45 -53.12
CA LEU A 660 -21.47 19.50 -52.35
C LEU A 660 -20.96 20.89 -52.74
N ASN A 661 -19.64 21.05 -52.85
CA ASN A 661 -19.01 22.28 -53.29
C ASN A 661 -19.41 22.66 -54.73
N GLN A 662 -19.51 21.69 -55.65
CA GLN A 662 -19.92 21.99 -57.03
C GLN A 662 -21.38 22.43 -57.14
N GLN A 663 -22.28 21.84 -56.34
CA GLN A 663 -23.71 22.11 -56.43
C GLN A 663 -24.14 23.36 -55.67
N PHE A 664 -23.43 23.71 -54.58
CA PHE A 664 -23.91 24.69 -53.62
C PHE A 664 -22.88 25.75 -53.20
N ALA A 665 -21.64 25.72 -53.71
CA ALA A 665 -20.67 26.79 -53.44
C ALA A 665 -20.84 27.99 -54.42
N PRO A 666 -20.59 29.24 -53.96
CA PRO A 666 -20.24 29.60 -52.59
C PRO A 666 -21.48 29.50 -51.68
N PHE A 667 -21.35 28.78 -50.56
CA PHE A 667 -22.43 28.65 -49.58
C PHE A 667 -22.70 30.05 -49.00
N LYS A 668 -23.71 30.75 -49.53
CA LYS A 668 -24.10 32.11 -49.13
C LYS A 668 -25.01 32.11 -47.93
#